data_AF-A0AA41Z490-F1
#
_entry.id   AF-A0AA41Z490-F1
#
_cell.length_a   1.000
_cell.length_b   1.000
_cell.length_c   1.000
_cell.angle_alpha   90.00
_cell.angle_beta   90.00
_cell.angle_gamma   90.00
#
_symmetry.space_group_name_H-M   'P 1'
#
loop_
_entity.id
_entity.type
_entity.pdbx_description
1 polymer ?
#
loop_
_entity_poly.entity_id
_entity_poly.type
_entity_poly.pdbx_seq_one_letter_code
_entity_poly.pdbx_strand_id
1 'polypeptide(L)'
;MNDPQANSPIPALALGSFTARLLVILIVAACAAAIWRLSVILVLLFGAVLLAIGLCAATRALSIQGRIPKGVSLAGVLLVGVGALGGAFWIFGSSVAAQFDDIAKVVPAGFKVALGWIDNQPYGHQVLDQLRAQIGGPLNGASLVGAASWATSLLTTGAGAVIRALGYGVVALFVAIYIAAQPGRYRHLCLRLVPPTRRPVAEQLINVSGRVLQRWLVGQMVVMLVIGVLSGIGLWLLGIEAAAALGLMGGLLCFIPFVGAILAAIPAFLVALTQGPAYAASVLLMYVGLHFVEGNFITPMVQAEATSFPPVLAILSTVAFGLLLGPVGVLLAAPLTLFAMAAIEVLYVQGALGEAPEGETLVASAQVAWKTASLTGKIAGAKVATSRVPETSWLNRAIRMVTRFLFVIPALGLASGAGLWWFDRTDLAQLAFACGTAPVLLTLLLTSVVSLARGEVGLDIVAALAMGGALIGGEDLAGVVVALMFAGGQALESYAQGSAEREMTALLGRVARTAQVRRDDRIETVPIETIRPGDTLLIRSGEALPVDGVVKGSAAVLDEAALTGEAVPVRHDIGSAVASGVTNGGTPFDLVASRSAADSTYAGVVNLVESARASKAPMSRLADRYAIGFLAVTVALAGGAWFFAGDWHRALAVLVVATPCPLILAVPVAVVSGMSWCARRGVLVKSAQTLETLARIKTLLMDKTGTLTTGKATLRDIVAADDVRDDDLVRIAGSLAQSSTHPMSVALVDAARGKGLELSVPSRVVEAAGDGLSGVVAGREVVLGQTGFVVGKTSPDMTDAPATTDGSSSVSVGIDGRFAGTLVFRDEVRDDAEATLRSFRDQGVKRIVLVTGDRKAVAEATCGALPIDLILSDMSPTGKVDAVRAEAAGGPALMVGDGINDAPALALADVGVALGARGAAAAAEAADVVVLVDRLDRIAEAIGIARRTRAIALQSVFAGIGLSGVGMIAAAAGYLPPLAGALTQEVIDVAVILNALRCLGEFKWPRMFAPAPQVAVLPAPMTRGA
;
A
#
# COMPACT_ATOMS: atom_id res chain seq x y z
N MET A 1 72.02 46.29 -14.03
CA MET A 1 72.60 47.07 -12.92
C MET A 1 71.45 47.54 -12.04
N ASN A 2 71.49 47.12 -10.77
CA ASN A 2 70.73 47.55 -9.58
C ASN A 2 69.22 47.30 -9.47
N ASP A 3 68.94 46.22 -8.72
CA ASP A 3 67.79 46.00 -7.84
C ASP A 3 67.72 47.07 -6.73
N PRO A 4 66.52 47.61 -6.45
CA PRO A 4 66.14 47.82 -5.07
C PRO A 4 64.69 47.43 -4.74
N GLN A 5 64.59 46.67 -3.63
CA GLN A 5 63.55 46.68 -2.59
C GLN A 5 62.39 45.66 -2.68
N ALA A 6 62.66 44.55 -2.01
CA ALA A 6 61.84 43.97 -0.95
C ALA A 6 60.87 44.95 -0.24
N ASN A 7 59.56 44.69 -0.37
CA ASN A 7 58.57 44.70 0.72
C ASN A 7 57.22 44.25 0.17
N SER A 8 56.92 42.95 0.27
CA SER A 8 55.55 42.44 0.21
C SER A 8 55.16 41.94 1.61
N PRO A 9 53.99 42.35 2.14
CA PRO A 9 53.58 42.00 3.49
C PRO A 9 53.23 40.51 3.58
N ILE A 10 53.69 39.84 4.64
CA ILE A 10 53.27 38.49 5.02
C ILE A 10 51.74 38.52 5.18
N PRO A 11 50.96 37.67 4.47
CA PRO A 11 49.52 37.65 4.64
C PRO A 11 49.17 37.02 5.98
N ALA A 12 48.58 37.83 6.87
CA ALA A 12 48.04 37.46 8.18
C ALA A 12 46.86 36.45 8.17
N LEU A 13 46.68 35.70 7.08
CA LEU A 13 45.52 34.82 6.85
C LEU A 13 45.79 33.33 7.12
N ALA A 14 47.04 32.90 7.29
CA ALA A 14 47.35 31.50 7.60
C ALA A 14 47.11 31.14 9.08
N LEU A 15 47.44 32.06 10.01
CA LEU A 15 47.30 31.82 11.45
C LEU A 15 45.82 31.71 11.89
N GLY A 16 44.93 32.51 11.29
CA GLY A 16 43.50 32.58 11.66
C GLY A 16 42.72 31.31 11.35
N SER A 17 43.07 30.59 10.27
CA SER A 17 42.38 29.34 9.90
C SER A 17 42.79 28.16 10.77
N PHE A 18 44.06 28.11 11.19
CA PHE A 18 44.58 27.09 12.10
C PHE A 18 44.05 27.31 13.52
N THR A 19 44.09 28.54 14.04
CA THR A 19 43.54 28.87 15.36
C THR A 19 42.03 28.64 15.42
N ALA A 20 41.27 28.96 14.36
CA ALA A 20 39.84 28.66 14.30
C ALA A 20 39.55 27.15 14.34
N ARG A 21 40.29 26.34 13.58
CA ARG A 21 40.12 24.87 13.59
C ARG A 21 40.52 24.27 14.94
N LEU A 22 41.61 24.74 15.54
CA LEU A 22 42.05 24.31 16.87
C LEU A 22 41.02 24.70 17.94
N LEU A 23 40.46 25.91 17.86
CA LEU A 23 39.40 26.37 18.76
C LEU A 23 38.14 25.51 18.63
N VAL A 24 37.74 25.15 17.41
CA VAL A 24 36.61 24.23 17.19
C VAL A 24 36.87 22.87 17.80
N ILE A 25 38.07 22.29 17.62
CA ILE A 25 38.44 21.00 18.23
C ILE A 25 38.42 21.10 19.76
N LEU A 26 38.97 22.17 20.35
CA LEU A 26 38.96 22.38 21.79
C LEU A 26 37.54 22.58 22.34
N ILE A 27 36.68 23.30 21.62
CA ILE A 27 35.27 23.46 21.97
C ILE A 27 34.54 22.12 21.91
N VAL A 28 34.77 21.32 20.86
CA VAL A 28 34.17 19.98 20.74
C VAL A 28 34.64 19.06 21.87
N ALA A 29 35.93 19.07 22.20
CA ALA A 29 36.49 18.29 23.30
C ALA A 29 35.95 18.75 24.67
N ALA A 30 35.85 20.06 24.90
CA ALA A 30 35.27 20.63 26.11
C ALA A 30 33.78 20.30 26.24
N CYS A 31 33.02 20.38 25.14
CA CYS A 31 31.61 19.95 25.10
C CYS A 31 31.47 18.45 25.39
N ALA A 32 32.32 17.59 24.83
CA ALA A 32 32.32 16.16 25.11
C ALA A 32 32.62 15.85 26.59
N ALA A 33 33.62 16.51 27.17
CA ALA A 33 33.96 16.39 28.59
C ALA A 33 32.83 16.90 29.51
N ALA A 34 32.17 17.99 29.14
CA ALA A 34 31.01 18.51 29.86
C ALA A 34 29.81 17.56 29.79
N ILE A 35 29.51 17.00 28.61
CA ILE A 35 28.46 15.98 28.43
C ILE A 35 28.75 14.74 29.27
N TRP A 36 30.00 14.29 29.31
CA TRP A 36 30.40 13.15 30.14
C TRP A 36 30.13 13.40 31.64
N ARG A 37 30.52 14.58 32.15
CA ARG A 37 30.28 14.95 33.56
C ARG A 37 28.81 15.18 33.89
N LEU A 38 28.01 15.62 32.91
CA LEU A 38 26.57 15.89 33.08
C LEU A 38 25.68 14.70 32.67
N SER A 39 26.27 13.57 32.27
CA SER A 39 25.57 12.40 31.74
C SER A 39 24.43 11.93 32.63
N VAL A 40 24.64 11.84 33.95
CA VAL A 40 23.60 11.47 34.92
C VAL A 40 22.41 12.45 34.86
N ILE A 41 22.68 13.76 34.86
CA ILE A 41 21.62 14.78 34.80
C ILE A 41 20.86 14.72 33.48
N LEU A 42 21.57 14.53 32.36
CA LEU A 42 20.97 14.41 31.03
C LEU A 42 20.07 13.18 30.91
N VAL A 43 20.49 12.05 31.47
CA VAL A 43 19.71 10.81 31.50
C VAL A 43 18.47 10.97 32.36
N LEU A 44 18.57 11.65 33.50
CA LEU A 44 17.41 11.98 34.35
C LEU A 44 16.42 12.89 33.64
N LEU A 45 16.91 13.92 32.94
CA LEU A 45 16.07 14.81 32.15
C LEU A 45 15.38 14.05 31.02
N PHE A 46 16.10 13.16 30.33
CA PHE A 46 15.52 12.31 29.29
C PHE A 46 14.43 11.38 29.84
N GLY A 47 14.69 10.74 30.99
CA GLY A 47 13.70 9.94 31.71
C GLY A 47 12.45 10.75 32.11
N ALA A 48 12.63 11.98 32.57
CA ALA A 48 11.53 12.90 32.88
C ALA A 48 10.71 13.27 31.63
N VAL A 49 11.37 13.51 30.49
CA VAL A 49 10.70 13.77 29.21
C VAL A 49 9.92 12.54 28.75
N LEU A 50 10.49 11.34 28.85
CA LEU A 50 9.81 10.09 28.50
C LEU A 50 8.56 9.88 29.36
N LEU A 51 8.67 10.12 30.67
CA LEU A 51 7.54 10.02 31.58
C LEU A 51 6.48 11.10 31.31
N ALA A 52 6.89 12.31 30.94
CA ALA A 52 5.97 13.37 30.52
C ALA A 52 5.22 13.00 29.23
N ILE A 53 5.88 12.36 28.26
CA ILE A 53 5.24 11.85 27.04
C ILE A 53 4.15 10.83 27.41
N GLY A 54 4.44 9.90 28.31
CA GLY A 54 3.47 8.92 28.83
C GLY A 54 2.28 9.58 29.53
N LEU A 55 2.53 10.53 30.44
CA LEU A 55 1.48 11.29 31.14
C LEU A 55 0.60 12.08 30.15
N CYS A 56 1.19 12.73 29.14
CA CYS A 56 0.46 13.44 28.10
C CYS A 56 -0.41 12.48 27.26
N ALA A 57 0.10 11.29 26.94
CA ALA A 57 -0.64 10.28 26.19
C ALA A 57 -1.87 9.80 26.97
N ALA A 58 -1.69 9.43 28.24
CA ALA A 58 -2.78 9.01 29.13
C ALA A 58 -3.81 10.13 29.36
N THR A 59 -3.34 11.36 29.60
CA THR A 59 -4.20 12.54 29.78
C THR A 59 -5.04 12.81 28.53
N ARG A 60 -4.44 12.69 27.33
CA ARG A 60 -5.15 12.88 26.06
C ARG A 60 -6.22 11.79 25.85
N ALA A 61 -5.90 10.53 26.15
CA ALA A 61 -6.87 9.43 26.04
C ALA A 61 -8.10 9.68 26.93
N LEU A 62 -7.87 10.03 28.20
CA LEU A 62 -8.94 10.31 29.17
C LEU A 62 -9.76 11.55 28.78
N SER A 63 -9.12 12.60 28.27
CA SER A 63 -9.79 13.84 27.86
C SER A 63 -10.69 13.65 26.63
N ILE A 64 -10.26 12.84 25.65
CA ILE A 64 -11.04 12.54 24.43
C ILE A 64 -12.25 11.67 24.76
N GLN A 65 -12.09 10.67 25.63
CA GLN A 65 -13.14 9.70 25.94
C GLN A 65 -14.15 10.23 26.97
N GLY A 66 -13.73 11.11 27.88
CA GLY A 66 -14.57 11.66 28.95
C GLY A 66 -15.09 13.10 28.75
N ARG A 67 -14.68 13.81 27.69
CA ARG A 67 -14.93 15.27 27.51
C ARG A 67 -14.50 16.14 28.72
N ILE A 68 -13.49 15.69 29.47
CA ILE A 68 -13.01 16.35 30.70
C ILE A 68 -11.92 17.38 30.34
N PRO A 69 -11.85 18.56 31.02
CA PRO A 69 -10.76 19.52 30.87
C PRO A 69 -9.37 18.88 31.11
N LYS A 70 -8.35 19.32 30.36
CA LYS A 70 -6.99 18.76 30.41
C LYS A 70 -6.37 18.79 31.81
N GLY A 71 -6.59 19.86 32.58
CA GLY A 71 -6.07 19.98 33.95
C GLY A 71 -6.65 18.94 34.90
N VAL A 72 -7.96 18.70 34.82
CA VAL A 72 -8.65 17.67 35.63
C VAL A 72 -8.26 16.26 35.17
N SER A 73 -8.12 16.06 33.86
CA SER A 73 -7.66 14.79 33.30
C SER A 73 -6.24 14.45 33.76
N LEU A 74 -5.33 15.43 33.78
CA LEU A 74 -3.96 15.24 34.26
C LEU A 74 -3.95 14.94 35.77
N ALA A 75 -4.74 15.66 36.57
CA ALA A 75 -4.89 15.40 38.00
C ALA A 75 -5.44 13.99 38.27
N GLY A 76 -6.43 13.55 37.48
CA GLY A 76 -6.97 12.19 37.55
C GLY A 76 -5.94 11.11 37.20
N VAL A 77 -5.18 11.29 36.12
CA VAL A 77 -4.11 10.37 35.73
C VAL A 77 -3.02 10.30 36.82
N LEU A 78 -2.66 11.43 37.42
CA LEU A 78 -1.69 11.46 38.51
C LEU A 78 -2.21 10.80 39.79
N LEU A 79 -3.47 11.03 40.17
CA LEU A 79 -4.09 10.36 41.31
C LEU A 79 -4.13 8.84 41.13
N VAL A 80 -4.54 8.37 39.95
CA VAL A 80 -4.56 6.94 39.63
C VAL A 80 -3.14 6.37 39.60
N GLY A 81 -2.18 7.06 38.98
CA GLY A 81 -0.80 6.62 38.90
C GLY A 81 -0.11 6.54 40.27
N VAL A 82 -0.24 7.58 41.10
CA VAL A 82 0.29 7.60 42.47
C VAL A 82 -0.43 6.60 43.36
N GLY A 83 -1.75 6.44 43.21
CA GLY A 83 -2.53 5.43 43.92
C GLY A 83 -2.11 4.00 43.54
N ALA A 84 -1.88 3.73 42.26
CA ALA A 84 -1.42 2.43 41.79
C ALA A 84 0.01 2.12 42.25
N LEU A 85 0.93 3.10 42.16
CA LEU A 85 2.30 2.94 42.65
C LEU A 85 2.37 2.80 44.18
N GLY A 86 1.59 3.61 44.91
CA GLY A 86 1.47 3.53 46.36
C GLY A 86 0.85 2.23 46.82
N GLY A 87 -0.21 1.76 46.15
CA GLY A 87 -0.84 0.47 46.40
C GLY A 87 0.10 -0.70 46.09
N ALA A 88 0.83 -0.67 44.97
CA ALA A 88 1.84 -1.67 44.66
C ALA A 88 2.98 -1.66 45.69
N PHE A 89 3.46 -0.49 46.11
CA PHE A 89 4.49 -0.40 47.15
C PHE A 89 3.97 -0.86 48.52
N TRP A 90 2.69 -0.64 48.84
CA TRP A 90 2.10 -1.10 50.09
C TRP A 90 1.89 -2.62 50.12
N ILE A 91 1.39 -3.20 49.02
CA ILE A 91 1.14 -4.64 48.89
C ILE A 91 2.46 -5.42 48.78
N PHE A 92 3.40 -4.91 47.99
CA PHE A 92 4.60 -5.65 47.62
C PHE A 92 5.88 -5.11 48.25
N GLY A 93 5.95 -3.87 48.73
CA GLY A 93 7.19 -3.28 49.24
C GLY A 93 7.74 -3.99 50.47
N SER A 94 6.88 -4.37 51.41
CA SER A 94 7.26 -5.19 52.57
C SER A 94 7.60 -6.63 52.16
N SER A 95 6.84 -7.22 51.23
CA SER A 95 7.07 -8.58 50.73
C SER A 95 8.35 -8.70 49.91
N VAL A 96 8.68 -7.70 49.10
CA VAL A 96 9.88 -7.67 48.27
C VAL A 96 11.11 -7.45 49.16
N ALA A 97 11.04 -6.51 50.11
CA ALA A 97 12.12 -6.30 51.07
C ALA A 97 12.37 -7.54 51.95
N ALA A 98 11.30 -8.18 52.44
CA ALA A 98 11.38 -9.43 53.19
C ALA A 98 11.91 -10.58 52.33
N GLN A 99 11.42 -10.74 51.09
CA GLN A 99 11.91 -11.74 50.16
C GLN A 99 13.37 -11.53 49.76
N PHE A 100 13.86 -10.29 49.64
CA PHE A 100 15.28 -10.05 49.37
C PHE A 100 16.17 -10.44 50.55
N ASP A 101 15.74 -10.16 51.79
CA ASP A 101 16.45 -10.56 53.00
C ASP A 101 16.40 -12.08 53.21
N ASP A 102 15.28 -12.72 52.86
CA ASP A 102 15.12 -14.18 52.92
C ASP A 102 15.89 -14.89 51.79
N ILE A 103 15.87 -14.38 50.56
CA ILE A 103 16.65 -14.91 49.43
C ILE A 103 18.15 -14.84 49.74
N ALA A 104 18.64 -13.73 50.31
CA ALA A 104 20.04 -13.61 50.72
C ALA A 104 20.46 -14.69 51.75
N LYS A 105 19.53 -15.12 52.62
CA LYS A 105 19.75 -16.19 53.60
C LYS A 105 19.58 -17.60 53.00
N VAL A 106 18.72 -17.76 51.99
CA VAL A 106 18.32 -19.06 51.42
C VAL A 106 19.21 -19.49 50.23
N VAL A 107 19.79 -18.54 49.49
CA VAL A 107 20.69 -18.82 48.36
C VAL A 107 21.83 -19.81 48.72
N PRO A 108 22.54 -19.68 49.85
CA PRO A 108 23.56 -20.66 50.24
C PRO A 108 23.00 -22.07 50.49
N ALA A 109 21.78 -22.17 51.02
CA ALA A 109 21.12 -23.44 51.30
C ALA A 109 20.62 -24.13 50.02
N GLY A 110 20.00 -23.38 49.11
CA GLY A 110 19.54 -23.91 47.81
C GLY A 110 20.68 -24.43 46.94
N PHE A 111 21.84 -23.76 46.97
CA PHE A 111 23.05 -24.23 46.27
C PHE A 111 23.57 -25.56 46.84
N LYS A 112 23.50 -25.74 48.16
CA LYS A 112 23.89 -26.97 48.84
C LYS A 112 22.96 -28.15 48.49
N VAL A 113 21.66 -27.89 48.38
CA VAL A 113 20.65 -28.89 47.95
C VAL A 113 20.85 -29.29 46.49
N ALA A 114 21.10 -28.32 45.60
CA ALA A 114 21.37 -28.58 44.19
C ALA A 114 22.63 -29.43 43.99
N LEU A 115 23.72 -29.12 44.70
CA LEU A 115 24.95 -29.91 44.65
C LEU A 115 24.75 -31.32 45.21
N GLY A 116 23.98 -31.49 46.29
CA GLY A 116 23.65 -32.81 46.83
C GLY A 116 22.76 -33.65 45.89
N TRP A 117 21.87 -33.01 45.13
CA TRP A 117 21.09 -33.69 44.09
C TRP A 117 21.97 -34.14 42.92
N ILE A 118 22.91 -33.29 42.48
CA ILE A 118 23.89 -33.65 41.46
C ILE A 118 24.75 -34.82 41.95
N ASP A 119 25.23 -34.78 43.20
CA ASP A 119 26.07 -35.84 43.78
C ASP A 119 25.35 -37.20 43.86
N ASN A 120 24.02 -37.20 44.00
CA ASN A 120 23.21 -38.43 44.01
C ASN A 120 22.86 -39.01 42.63
N GLN A 121 23.28 -38.37 41.53
CA GLN A 121 23.05 -38.89 40.17
C GLN A 121 24.21 -39.81 39.72
N PRO A 122 23.96 -40.85 38.90
CA PRO A 122 24.99 -41.83 38.50
C PRO A 122 26.24 -41.23 37.82
N TYR A 123 26.10 -40.09 37.16
CA TYR A 123 27.17 -39.33 36.50
C TYR A 123 27.57 -38.07 37.27
N GLY A 124 26.94 -37.83 38.42
CA GLY A 124 27.09 -36.65 39.26
C GLY A 124 28.50 -36.39 39.74
N HIS A 125 29.16 -37.45 40.21
CA HIS A 125 30.53 -37.39 40.70
C HIS A 125 31.52 -36.97 39.61
N GLN A 126 31.33 -37.43 38.36
CA GLN A 126 32.19 -37.04 37.23
C GLN A 126 32.04 -35.56 36.86
N VAL A 127 30.80 -35.04 36.89
CA VAL A 127 30.51 -33.63 36.64
C VAL A 127 31.07 -32.75 37.76
N LEU A 128 30.90 -33.17 39.02
CA LEU A 128 31.44 -32.48 40.18
C LEU A 128 32.97 -32.49 40.22
N ASP A 129 33.60 -33.58 39.80
CA ASP A 129 35.06 -33.72 39.73
C ASP A 129 35.69 -32.89 38.59
N GLN A 130 35.03 -32.79 37.43
CA GLN A 130 35.44 -31.88 36.36
C GLN A 130 35.30 -30.40 36.79
N LEU A 131 34.23 -30.06 37.52
CA LEU A 131 34.07 -28.74 38.11
C LEU A 131 35.16 -28.44 39.15
N ARG A 132 35.49 -29.40 40.03
CA ARG A 132 36.58 -29.27 41.02
C ARG A 132 37.93 -29.02 40.34
N ALA A 133 38.19 -29.68 39.21
CA ALA A 133 39.42 -29.50 38.44
C ALA A 133 39.53 -28.12 37.77
N GLN A 134 38.42 -27.52 37.33
CA GLN A 134 38.41 -26.17 36.72
C GLN A 134 38.53 -25.04 37.74
N ILE A 135 38.06 -25.25 38.98
CA ILE A 135 37.97 -24.20 40.02
C ILE A 135 39.19 -24.23 40.97
N GLY A 136 40.04 -25.27 40.89
CA GLY A 136 41.35 -25.29 41.54
C GLY A 136 41.34 -25.56 43.05
N GLY A 137 40.41 -26.38 43.55
CA GLY A 137 40.40 -26.82 44.95
C GLY A 137 39.15 -27.62 45.34
N PRO A 138 39.11 -28.27 46.52
CA PRO A 138 37.89 -28.91 47.02
C PRO A 138 36.79 -27.84 47.20
N LEU A 139 35.54 -28.19 46.86
CA LEU A 139 34.35 -27.36 47.05
C LEU A 139 34.03 -27.22 48.55
N ASN A 140 34.92 -26.56 49.29
CA ASN A 140 34.72 -26.25 50.69
C ASN A 140 33.81 -25.03 50.81
N GLY A 141 33.20 -24.83 51.98
CA GLY A 141 32.28 -23.72 52.26
C GLY A 141 32.80 -22.34 51.82
N ALA A 142 34.11 -22.11 51.68
CA ALA A 142 34.71 -20.86 51.24
C ALA A 142 34.46 -20.48 49.76
N SER A 143 34.45 -21.43 48.81
CA SER A 143 34.17 -21.13 47.38
C SER A 143 32.67 -20.99 47.11
N LEU A 144 31.85 -21.73 47.88
CA LEU A 144 30.41 -21.55 47.98
C LEU A 144 30.04 -20.22 48.63
N VAL A 145 30.76 -19.81 49.68
CA VAL A 145 30.68 -18.46 50.27
C VAL A 145 31.20 -17.42 49.29
N GLY A 146 32.15 -17.73 48.42
CA GLY A 146 32.61 -16.88 47.30
C GLY A 146 31.51 -16.62 46.25
N ALA A 147 30.85 -17.67 45.75
CA ALA A 147 29.73 -17.54 44.82
C ALA A 147 28.50 -16.89 45.48
N ALA A 148 28.22 -17.25 46.74
CA ALA A 148 27.14 -16.66 47.52
C ALA A 148 27.44 -15.20 47.91
N SER A 149 28.69 -14.84 48.19
CA SER A 149 29.09 -13.45 48.47
C SER A 149 29.12 -12.62 47.20
N TRP A 150 29.50 -13.19 46.05
CA TRP A 150 29.34 -12.54 44.75
C TRP A 150 27.86 -12.28 44.44
N ALA A 151 26.99 -13.28 44.60
CA ALA A 151 25.54 -13.14 44.45
C ALA A 151 24.95 -12.13 45.44
N THR A 152 25.36 -12.19 46.71
CA THR A 152 24.95 -11.22 47.75
C THR A 152 25.50 -9.82 47.45
N SER A 153 26.70 -9.67 46.87
CA SER A 153 27.28 -8.39 46.44
C SER A 153 26.53 -7.80 45.25
N LEU A 154 26.08 -8.63 44.30
CA LEU A 154 25.23 -8.23 43.19
C LEU A 154 23.85 -7.79 43.68
N LEU A 155 23.27 -8.52 44.64
CA LEU A 155 21.99 -8.19 45.26
C LEU A 155 22.07 -6.89 46.08
N THR A 156 23.12 -6.69 46.86
CA THR A 156 23.30 -5.48 47.69
C THR A 156 23.70 -4.25 46.87
N THR A 157 24.60 -4.41 45.90
CA THR A 157 24.94 -3.35 44.94
C THR A 157 23.74 -3.01 44.05
N GLY A 158 22.99 -4.03 43.63
CA GLY A 158 21.72 -3.90 42.91
C GLY A 158 20.67 -3.16 43.75
N ALA A 159 20.48 -3.52 45.01
CA ALA A 159 19.55 -2.85 45.92
C ALA A 159 19.93 -1.37 46.15
N GLY A 160 21.22 -1.08 46.37
CA GLY A 160 21.71 0.30 46.48
C GLY A 160 21.57 1.11 45.16
N ALA A 161 21.65 0.44 44.01
CA ALA A 161 21.36 1.05 42.72
C ALA A 161 19.85 1.32 42.53
N VAL A 162 18.98 0.40 42.95
CA VAL A 162 17.53 0.54 42.92
C VAL A 162 17.07 1.70 43.82
N ILE A 163 17.61 1.82 45.03
CA ILE A 163 17.28 2.93 45.95
C ILE A 163 17.66 4.28 45.33
N ARG A 164 18.85 4.38 44.73
CA ARG A 164 19.27 5.59 44.01
C ARG A 164 18.40 5.88 42.79
N ALA A 165 18.06 4.85 42.01
CA ALA A 165 17.16 4.96 40.87
C ALA A 165 15.75 5.41 41.28
N LEU A 166 15.24 4.97 42.44
CA LEU A 166 13.97 5.43 42.99
C LEU A 166 14.03 6.91 43.39
N GLY A 167 15.08 7.35 44.09
CA GLY A 167 15.27 8.76 44.44
C GLY A 167 15.35 9.66 43.22
N TYR A 168 16.08 9.22 42.20
CA TYR A 168 16.13 9.85 40.88
C TYR A 168 14.80 9.84 40.13
N GLY A 169 14.04 8.74 40.24
CA GLY A 169 12.71 8.60 39.65
C GLY A 169 11.72 9.60 40.22
N VAL A 170 11.79 9.90 41.52
CA VAL A 170 10.93 10.92 42.15
C VAL A 170 11.22 12.30 41.56
N VAL A 171 12.49 12.69 41.46
CA VAL A 171 12.87 13.98 40.84
C VAL A 171 12.41 14.04 39.38
N ALA A 172 12.63 12.96 38.62
CA ALA A 172 12.18 12.86 37.23
C ALA A 172 10.65 12.94 37.10
N LEU A 173 9.90 12.35 38.03
CA LEU A 173 8.43 12.42 38.07
C LEU A 173 7.95 13.85 38.28
N PHE A 174 8.53 14.60 39.23
CA PHE A 174 8.18 16.01 39.44
C PHE A 174 8.44 16.84 38.18
N VAL A 175 9.63 16.70 37.59
CA VAL A 175 9.99 17.38 36.33
C VAL A 175 9.03 17.00 35.20
N ALA A 176 8.67 15.72 35.09
CA ALA A 176 7.73 15.23 34.10
C ALA A 176 6.33 15.83 34.26
N ILE A 177 5.83 15.98 35.49
CA ILE A 177 4.55 16.61 35.79
C ILE A 177 4.55 18.06 35.30
N TYR A 178 5.62 18.83 35.57
CA TYR A 178 5.73 20.21 35.09
C TYR A 178 5.74 20.28 33.55
N ILE A 179 6.51 19.41 32.90
CA ILE A 179 6.55 19.32 31.42
C ILE A 179 5.18 18.95 30.86
N ALA A 180 4.50 17.97 31.45
CA ALA A 180 3.19 17.49 31.00
C ALA A 180 2.06 18.51 31.22
N ALA A 181 2.17 19.34 32.26
CA ALA A 181 1.22 20.41 32.53
C ALA A 181 1.28 21.52 31.46
N GLN A 182 2.47 21.83 30.92
CA GLN A 182 2.67 22.93 29.96
C GLN A 182 3.62 22.58 28.81
N PRO A 183 3.34 21.55 27.99
CA PRO A 183 4.27 21.05 26.98
C PRO A 183 4.63 22.09 25.92
N GLY A 184 3.70 22.99 25.58
CA GLY A 184 3.93 24.07 24.62
C GLY A 184 5.00 25.09 25.05
N ARG A 185 5.11 25.39 26.36
CA ARG A 185 6.10 26.35 26.87
C ARG A 185 7.52 25.80 26.76
N TYR A 186 7.72 24.54 27.19
CA TYR A 186 9.02 23.89 27.11
C TYR A 186 9.46 23.64 25.67
N ARG A 187 8.54 23.23 24.79
CA ARG A 187 8.80 23.10 23.34
C ARG A 187 9.28 24.42 22.73
N HIS A 188 8.62 25.53 23.05
CA HIS A 188 9.02 26.84 22.54
C HIS A 188 10.39 27.30 23.09
N LEU A 189 10.69 27.01 24.36
CA LEU A 189 11.99 27.30 24.96
C LEU A 189 13.12 26.54 24.25
N CYS A 190 12.94 25.24 23.98
CA CYS A 190 13.91 24.43 23.25
C CYS A 190 14.15 24.98 21.83
N LEU A 191 13.10 25.40 21.11
CA LEU A 191 13.23 25.95 19.77
C LEU A 191 13.91 27.33 19.73
N ARG A 192 13.88 28.10 20.83
CA ARG A 192 14.61 29.38 20.92
C ARG A 192 16.12 29.20 21.02
N LEU A 193 16.59 28.06 21.53
CA LEU A 193 18.02 27.72 21.59
C LEU A 193 18.58 27.35 20.21
N VAL A 194 17.73 27.11 19.21
CA VAL A 194 18.12 26.73 17.85
C VAL A 194 18.11 27.96 16.91
N PRO A 195 19.16 28.15 16.08
CA PRO A 195 19.21 29.21 15.08
C PRO A 195 17.99 29.20 14.15
N PRO A 196 17.46 30.36 13.71
CA PRO A 196 16.23 30.45 12.93
C PRO A 196 16.22 29.55 11.68
N THR A 197 17.36 29.43 11.01
CA THR A 197 17.54 28.63 9.79
C THR A 197 17.36 27.12 10.00
N ARG A 198 17.55 26.62 11.23
CA ARG A 198 17.46 25.19 11.58
C ARG A 198 16.25 24.84 12.45
N ARG A 199 15.40 25.81 12.80
CA ARG A 199 14.19 25.58 13.60
C ARG A 199 13.22 24.58 12.97
N PRO A 200 12.97 24.57 11.64
CA PRO A 200 12.07 23.58 11.03
C PRO A 200 12.55 22.15 11.24
N VAL A 201 13.85 21.90 11.06
CA VAL A 201 14.47 20.57 11.26
C VAL A 201 14.42 20.16 12.73
N ALA A 202 14.71 21.09 13.65
CA ALA A 202 14.61 20.82 15.08
C ALA A 202 13.15 20.54 15.53
N GLU A 203 12.18 21.24 14.95
CA GLU A 203 10.76 20.99 15.21
C GLU A 203 10.34 19.61 14.71
N GLN A 204 10.79 19.22 13.51
CA GLN A 204 10.57 17.90 12.95
C GLN A 204 11.19 16.81 13.82
N LEU A 205 12.44 16.97 14.26
CA LEU A 205 13.12 16.02 15.15
C LEU A 205 12.34 15.80 16.45
N ILE A 206 11.90 16.88 17.11
CA ILE A 206 11.10 16.81 18.34
C ILE A 206 9.77 16.07 18.09
N ASN A 207 9.11 16.33 16.96
CA ASN A 207 7.84 15.71 16.63
C ASN A 207 7.98 14.23 16.29
N VAL A 208 8.96 13.86 15.47
CA VAL A 208 9.23 12.45 15.08
C VAL A 208 9.63 11.65 16.31
N SER A 209 10.64 12.13 17.05
CA SER A 209 11.12 11.47 18.27
C SER A 209 10.02 11.33 19.31
N GLY A 210 9.20 12.36 19.51
CA GLY A 210 8.09 12.31 20.46
C GLY A 210 7.05 11.25 20.09
N ARG A 211 6.70 11.12 18.80
CA ARG A 211 5.74 10.09 18.33
C ARG A 211 6.31 8.68 18.45
N VAL A 212 7.57 8.49 18.04
CA VAL A 212 8.30 7.22 18.11
C VAL A 212 8.37 6.74 19.56
N LEU A 213 8.84 7.60 20.47
CA LEU A 213 8.94 7.28 21.90
C LEU A 213 7.57 7.04 22.54
N GLN A 214 6.54 7.81 22.16
CA GLN A 214 5.19 7.61 22.68
C GLN A 214 4.62 6.25 22.27
N ARG A 215 4.73 5.86 20.99
CA ARG A 215 4.24 4.58 20.48
C ARG A 215 4.99 3.41 21.12
N TRP A 216 6.32 3.51 21.19
CA TRP A 216 7.13 2.52 21.87
C TRP A 216 6.74 2.36 23.34
N LEU A 217 6.57 3.47 24.07
CA LEU A 217 6.22 3.44 25.49
C LEU A 217 4.86 2.79 25.74
N VAL A 218 3.84 3.11 24.93
CA VAL A 218 2.52 2.48 25.02
C VAL A 218 2.60 0.99 24.71
N GLY A 219 3.33 0.62 23.65
CA GLY A 219 3.56 -0.78 23.31
C GLY A 219 4.26 -1.53 24.45
N GLN A 220 5.32 -0.93 25.02
CA GLN A 220 6.06 -1.51 26.14
C GLN A 220 5.18 -1.71 27.38
N MET A 221 4.29 -0.77 27.71
CA MET A 221 3.34 -0.95 28.81
C MET A 221 2.38 -2.12 28.58
N VAL A 222 1.94 -2.35 27.34
CA VAL A 222 1.09 -3.50 26.99
C VAL A 222 1.87 -4.80 27.13
N VAL A 223 3.11 -4.86 26.64
CA VAL A 223 3.99 -6.04 26.81
C VAL A 223 4.19 -6.35 28.29
N MET A 224 4.52 -5.35 29.11
CA MET A 224 4.71 -5.52 30.56
C MET A 224 3.47 -6.08 31.25
N LEU A 225 2.28 -5.60 30.88
CA LEU A 225 1.02 -6.09 31.44
C LEU A 225 0.76 -7.55 31.04
N VAL A 226 0.87 -7.86 29.74
CA VAL A 226 0.60 -9.21 29.21
C VAL A 226 1.58 -10.21 29.80
N ILE A 227 2.88 -9.92 29.76
CA ILE A 227 3.91 -10.81 30.30
C ILE A 227 3.77 -10.95 31.81
N GLY A 228 3.44 -9.88 32.53
CA GLY A 228 3.23 -9.95 33.97
C GLY A 228 2.05 -10.85 34.36
N VAL A 229 0.93 -10.75 33.62
CA VAL A 229 -0.25 -11.61 33.82
C VAL A 229 0.06 -13.06 33.45
N LEU A 230 0.69 -13.31 32.30
CA LEU A 230 1.06 -14.67 31.87
C LEU A 230 2.06 -15.32 32.82
N SER A 231 3.07 -14.58 33.28
CA SER A 231 4.01 -15.04 34.31
C SER A 231 3.28 -15.39 35.60
N GLY A 232 2.36 -14.53 36.04
CA GLY A 232 1.59 -14.76 37.26
C GLY A 232 0.69 -16.01 37.18
N ILE A 233 -0.01 -16.19 36.05
CA ILE A 233 -0.84 -17.38 35.80
C ILE A 233 0.03 -18.64 35.71
N GLY A 234 1.14 -18.59 34.96
CA GLY A 234 2.05 -19.72 34.82
C GLY A 234 2.65 -20.16 36.16
N LEU A 235 3.12 -19.21 36.97
CA LEU A 235 3.64 -19.50 38.31
C LEU A 235 2.56 -20.03 39.25
N TRP A 236 1.33 -19.52 39.15
CA TRP A 236 0.20 -20.00 39.94
C TRP A 236 -0.17 -21.44 39.57
N LEU A 237 -0.20 -21.77 38.28
CA LEU A 237 -0.44 -23.14 37.79
C LEU A 237 0.65 -24.12 38.23
N LEU A 238 1.89 -23.65 38.37
CA LEU A 238 3.01 -24.45 38.89
C LEU A 238 3.02 -24.56 40.42
N GLY A 239 2.08 -23.92 41.12
CA GLY A 239 1.99 -23.96 42.58
C GLY A 239 3.05 -23.13 43.31
N ILE A 240 3.69 -22.16 42.62
CA ILE A 240 4.74 -21.33 43.21
C ILE A 240 4.14 -20.29 44.16
N GLU A 241 4.72 -20.16 45.34
CA GLU A 241 4.31 -19.16 46.33
C GLU A 241 4.53 -17.74 45.79
N ALA A 242 3.64 -16.81 46.17
CA ALA A 242 3.69 -15.42 45.72
C ALA A 242 3.67 -15.25 44.17
N ALA A 243 3.07 -16.18 43.42
CA ALA A 243 2.94 -16.13 41.97
C ALA A 243 2.46 -14.78 41.41
N ALA A 244 1.49 -14.14 42.06
CA ALA A 244 1.00 -12.82 41.65
C ALA A 244 2.06 -11.71 41.82
N ALA A 245 2.84 -11.75 42.91
CA ALA A 245 3.92 -10.80 43.16
C ALA A 245 5.09 -10.99 42.19
N LEU A 246 5.48 -12.25 41.96
CA LEU A 246 6.52 -12.62 41.00
C LEU A 246 6.11 -12.30 39.56
N GLY A 247 4.83 -12.51 39.22
CA GLY A 247 4.27 -12.12 37.93
C GLY A 247 4.29 -10.59 37.72
N LEU A 248 3.87 -9.81 38.72
CA LEU A 248 3.93 -8.35 38.67
C LEU A 248 5.36 -7.84 38.53
N MET A 249 6.29 -8.42 39.30
CA MET A 249 7.72 -8.10 39.19
C MET A 249 8.27 -8.48 37.81
N GLY A 250 7.83 -9.61 37.25
CA GLY A 250 8.21 -10.03 35.90
C GLY A 250 7.74 -9.06 34.84
N GLY A 251 6.49 -8.60 34.93
CA GLY A 251 5.96 -7.54 34.07
C GLY A 251 6.75 -6.23 34.21
N LEU A 252 7.12 -5.82 35.43
CA LEU A 252 7.89 -4.60 35.67
C LEU A 252 9.30 -4.69 35.07
N LEU A 253 9.99 -5.82 35.27
CA LEU A 253 11.36 -6.02 34.77
C LEU A 253 11.41 -6.09 33.24
N CYS A 254 10.34 -6.57 32.60
CA CYS A 254 10.20 -6.55 31.14
C CYS A 254 10.19 -5.14 30.52
N PHE A 255 10.19 -4.06 31.32
CA PHE A 255 10.48 -2.72 30.81
C PHE A 255 11.83 -2.65 30.09
N ILE A 256 12.81 -3.48 30.46
CA ILE A 256 14.06 -3.67 29.72
C ILE A 256 13.84 -4.79 28.70
N PRO A 257 13.74 -4.50 27.39
CA PRO A 257 13.44 -5.53 26.39
C PRO A 257 14.49 -6.66 26.39
N PHE A 258 14.04 -7.91 26.22
CA PHE A 258 14.84 -9.15 26.18
C PHE A 258 15.58 -9.52 27.47
N VAL A 259 16.20 -8.55 28.14
CA VAL A 259 16.95 -8.76 29.40
C VAL A 259 15.99 -8.85 30.59
N GLY A 260 14.88 -8.10 30.55
CA GLY A 260 13.90 -8.02 31.62
C GLY A 260 13.24 -9.36 31.96
N ALA A 261 12.88 -10.16 30.96
CA ALA A 261 12.30 -11.49 31.15
C ALA A 261 13.29 -12.49 31.78
N ILE A 262 14.58 -12.39 31.42
CA ILE A 262 15.64 -13.19 32.03
C ILE A 262 15.83 -12.81 33.50
N LEU A 263 15.87 -11.50 33.79
CA LEU A 263 15.95 -11.00 35.16
C LEU A 263 14.73 -11.39 36.00
N ALA A 264 13.54 -11.42 35.38
CA ALA A 264 12.29 -11.85 36.01
C ALA A 264 12.28 -13.32 36.42
N ALA A 265 12.97 -14.18 35.67
CA ALA A 265 13.06 -15.59 35.98
C ALA A 265 13.87 -15.88 37.26
N ILE A 266 14.84 -15.02 37.61
CA ILE A 266 15.79 -15.27 38.71
C ILE A 266 15.06 -15.40 40.06
N PRO A 267 14.23 -14.44 40.50
CA PRO A 267 13.55 -14.58 41.79
C PRO A 267 12.53 -15.74 41.80
N ALA A 268 11.80 -15.93 40.71
CA ALA A 268 10.84 -17.03 40.59
C ALA A 268 11.53 -18.40 40.66
N PHE A 269 12.68 -18.54 40.01
CA PHE A 269 13.52 -19.74 40.08
C PHE A 269 14.07 -19.98 41.48
N LEU A 270 14.54 -18.93 42.17
CA LEU A 270 15.05 -19.03 43.53
C LEU A 270 13.96 -19.47 44.53
N VAL A 271 12.74 -18.94 44.39
CA VAL A 271 11.58 -19.39 45.18
C VAL A 271 11.22 -20.83 44.84
N ALA A 272 11.20 -21.21 43.56
CA ALA A 272 10.91 -22.58 43.16
C ALA A 272 11.96 -23.59 43.66
N LEU A 273 13.22 -23.17 43.78
CA LEU A 273 14.31 -24.00 44.30
C LEU A 273 14.10 -24.35 45.79
N THR A 274 13.42 -23.51 46.57
CA THR A 274 13.09 -23.82 47.97
C THR A 274 12.02 -24.92 48.08
N GLN A 275 11.17 -25.04 47.07
CA GLN A 275 10.13 -26.07 46.98
C GLN A 275 10.65 -27.39 46.36
N GLY A 276 11.75 -27.32 45.60
CA GLY A 276 12.50 -28.49 45.12
C GLY A 276 13.06 -28.32 43.70
N PRO A 277 14.02 -29.16 43.29
CA PRO A 277 14.69 -29.03 41.99
C PRO A 277 13.75 -29.25 40.79
N ALA A 278 12.70 -30.07 40.93
CA ALA A 278 11.70 -30.28 39.88
C ALA A 278 10.85 -29.03 39.62
N TYR A 279 10.46 -28.30 40.67
CA TYR A 279 9.76 -27.03 40.56
C TYR A 279 10.64 -25.96 39.91
N ALA A 280 11.92 -25.89 40.32
CA ALA A 280 12.90 -24.99 39.72
C ALA A 280 13.09 -25.22 38.21
N ALA A 281 13.18 -26.50 37.78
CA ALA A 281 13.25 -26.85 36.37
C ALA A 281 11.97 -26.49 35.60
N SER A 282 10.81 -26.68 36.22
CA SER A 282 9.50 -26.35 35.62
C SER A 282 9.33 -24.85 35.41
N VAL A 283 9.74 -24.03 36.39
CA VAL A 283 9.72 -22.56 36.28
C VAL A 283 10.70 -22.08 35.20
N LEU A 284 11.89 -22.69 35.12
CA LEU A 284 12.84 -22.36 34.06
C LEU A 284 12.27 -22.66 32.67
N LEU A 285 11.67 -23.84 32.46
CA LEU A 285 11.04 -24.23 31.20
C LEU A 285 9.88 -23.30 30.83
N MET A 286 9.05 -22.94 31.81
CA MET A 286 7.95 -21.99 31.63
C MET A 286 8.47 -20.61 31.19
N TYR A 287 9.49 -20.06 31.83
CA TYR A 287 10.06 -18.77 31.44
C TYR A 287 10.76 -18.82 30.08
N VAL A 288 11.35 -19.95 29.67
CA VAL A 288 11.87 -20.14 28.31
C VAL A 288 10.75 -20.11 27.28
N GLY A 289 9.64 -20.82 27.54
CA GLY A 289 8.44 -20.77 26.68
C GLY A 289 7.84 -19.36 26.62
N LEU A 290 7.77 -18.67 27.76
CA LEU A 290 7.26 -17.31 27.84
C LEU A 290 8.15 -16.32 27.07
N HIS A 291 9.48 -16.45 27.17
CA HIS A 291 10.42 -15.63 26.42
C HIS A 291 10.34 -15.90 24.91
N PHE A 292 10.09 -17.15 24.50
CA PHE A 292 9.82 -17.48 23.10
C PHE A 292 8.54 -16.81 22.59
N VAL A 293 7.46 -16.85 23.38
CA VAL A 293 6.19 -16.20 23.05
C VAL A 293 6.34 -14.68 23.02
N GLU A 294 7.08 -14.10 23.97
CA GLU A 294 7.39 -12.67 24.01
C GLU A 294 8.14 -12.23 22.75
N GLY A 295 9.26 -12.88 22.44
CA GLY A 295 10.15 -12.49 21.36
C GLY A 295 9.58 -12.71 19.96
N ASN A 296 8.77 -13.76 19.77
CA ASN A 296 8.28 -14.13 18.44
C ASN A 296 6.83 -13.71 18.17
N PHE A 297 6.02 -13.46 19.20
CA PHE A 297 4.61 -13.13 19.05
C PHE A 297 4.25 -11.79 19.69
N ILE A 298 4.41 -11.65 21.01
CA ILE A 298 3.87 -10.49 21.74
C ILE A 298 4.60 -9.20 21.35
N THR A 299 5.94 -9.19 21.38
CA THR A 299 6.74 -8.01 21.05
C THR A 299 6.55 -7.60 19.59
N PRO A 300 6.61 -8.50 18.60
CA PRO A 300 6.25 -8.14 17.21
C PRO A 300 4.81 -7.64 17.07
N MET A 301 3.81 -8.29 17.68
CA MET A 301 2.40 -7.86 17.58
C MET A 301 2.17 -6.46 18.15
N VAL A 302 2.86 -6.12 19.24
CA VAL A 302 2.65 -4.87 19.98
C VAL A 302 3.58 -3.75 19.49
N GLN A 303 4.80 -4.07 19.05
CA GLN A 303 5.85 -3.09 18.75
C GLN A 303 6.25 -2.99 17.27
N ALA A 304 5.89 -3.94 16.40
CA ALA A 304 6.30 -3.90 14.97
C ALA A 304 5.76 -2.68 14.21
N GLU A 305 4.66 -2.08 14.68
CA GLU A 305 4.09 -0.86 14.10
C GLU A 305 4.56 0.42 14.82
N ALA A 306 5.15 0.29 16.01
CA ALA A 306 5.62 1.41 16.82
C ALA A 306 7.04 1.83 16.42
N THR A 307 7.94 0.86 16.26
CA THR A 307 9.37 1.04 15.95
C THR A 307 10.00 -0.27 15.47
N SER A 308 10.65 -0.29 14.31
CA SER A 308 11.49 -1.43 13.89
C SER A 308 12.78 -1.41 14.72
N PHE A 309 12.77 -2.03 15.90
CA PHE A 309 13.93 -2.11 16.77
C PHE A 309 14.58 -3.50 16.64
N PRO A 310 15.69 -3.65 15.89
CA PRO A 310 16.30 -4.97 15.71
C PRO A 310 16.78 -5.52 17.06
N PRO A 311 16.53 -6.80 17.39
CA PRO A 311 16.91 -7.38 18.68
C PRO A 311 18.41 -7.26 18.99
N VAL A 312 19.26 -7.38 17.97
CA VAL A 312 20.71 -7.21 18.10
C VAL A 312 21.07 -5.79 18.55
N LEU A 313 20.38 -4.80 18.01
CA LEU A 313 20.59 -3.39 18.34
C LEU A 313 20.12 -3.09 19.76
N ALA A 314 19.03 -3.74 20.21
CA ALA A 314 18.59 -3.71 21.60
C ALA A 314 19.69 -4.22 22.55
N ILE A 315 20.19 -5.44 22.32
CA ILE A 315 21.23 -6.04 23.17
C ILE A 315 22.50 -5.20 23.19
N LEU A 316 22.99 -4.78 22.01
CA LEU A 316 24.17 -3.92 21.91
C LEU A 316 23.98 -2.59 22.62
N SER A 317 22.82 -1.96 22.46
CA SER A 317 22.50 -0.70 23.13
C SER A 317 22.44 -0.86 24.66
N THR A 318 21.88 -1.96 25.15
CA THR A 318 21.80 -2.25 26.59
C THR A 318 23.20 -2.39 27.19
N VAL A 319 24.10 -3.11 26.53
CA VAL A 319 25.49 -3.24 26.97
C VAL A 319 26.22 -1.89 26.87
N ALA A 320 26.09 -1.18 25.75
CA ALA A 320 26.76 0.09 25.53
C ALA A 320 26.33 1.18 26.53
N PHE A 321 25.02 1.41 26.68
CA PHE A 321 24.51 2.39 27.64
C PHE A 321 24.70 1.94 29.10
N GLY A 322 24.71 0.63 29.38
CA GLY A 322 25.06 0.12 30.70
C GLY A 322 26.50 0.43 31.11
N LEU A 323 27.46 0.29 30.20
CA LEU A 323 28.86 0.65 30.44
C LEU A 323 29.08 2.17 30.53
N LEU A 324 28.38 2.95 29.70
CA LEU A 324 28.56 4.40 29.61
C LEU A 324 27.83 5.19 30.72
N LEU A 325 26.62 4.77 31.08
CA LEU A 325 25.69 5.53 31.91
C LEU A 325 25.25 4.76 33.17
N GLY A 326 25.81 3.56 33.39
CA GLY A 326 25.49 2.71 34.53
C GLY A 326 24.07 2.10 34.46
N PRO A 327 23.50 1.69 35.60
CA PRO A 327 22.21 1.00 35.67
C PRO A 327 21.04 1.79 35.07
N VAL A 328 21.06 3.12 35.18
CA VAL A 328 20.02 3.99 34.60
C VAL A 328 20.11 4.00 33.06
N GLY A 329 21.32 3.83 32.52
CA GLY A 329 21.56 3.66 31.08
C GLY A 329 20.93 2.39 30.53
N VAL A 330 21.00 1.28 31.27
CA VAL A 330 20.35 0.00 30.90
C VAL A 330 18.83 0.19 30.80
N LEU A 331 18.23 0.88 31.77
CA LEU A 331 16.79 1.12 31.80
C LEU A 331 16.31 1.97 30.60
N LEU A 332 17.12 2.95 30.19
CA LEU A 332 16.78 3.88 29.11
C LEU A 332 17.43 3.53 27.77
N ALA A 333 18.07 2.36 27.66
CA ALA A 333 18.82 1.97 26.46
C ALA A 333 17.94 1.93 25.21
N ALA A 334 16.81 1.23 25.26
CA ALA A 334 15.86 1.16 24.15
C ALA A 334 15.34 2.54 23.71
N PRO A 335 14.77 3.39 24.59
CA PRO A 335 14.28 4.71 24.17
C PRO A 335 15.40 5.66 23.74
N LEU A 336 16.59 5.61 24.35
CA LEU A 336 17.75 6.39 23.90
C LEU A 336 18.19 5.99 22.49
N THR A 337 18.15 4.69 22.19
CA THR A 337 18.50 4.18 20.86
C THR A 337 17.49 4.59 19.82
N LEU A 338 16.19 4.51 20.14
CA LEU A 338 15.12 4.98 19.25
C LEU A 338 15.22 6.48 18.98
N PHE A 339 15.54 7.26 20.01
CA PHE A 339 15.82 8.69 19.84
C PHE A 339 17.04 8.90 18.94
N ALA A 340 18.13 8.15 19.13
CA ALA A 340 19.33 8.25 18.30
C ALA A 340 19.03 7.87 16.84
N MET A 341 18.26 6.82 16.60
CA MET A 341 17.83 6.41 15.25
C MET A 341 17.00 7.52 14.59
N ALA A 342 15.98 8.06 15.27
CA ALA A 342 15.18 9.16 14.77
C ALA A 342 16.02 10.43 14.52
N ALA A 343 17.02 10.68 15.36
CA ALA A 343 17.95 11.80 15.19
C ALA A 343 18.86 11.62 13.97
N ILE A 344 19.41 10.43 13.76
CA ILE A 344 20.21 10.11 12.57
C ILE A 344 19.36 10.24 11.30
N GLU A 345 18.14 9.72 11.34
CA GLU A 345 17.21 9.79 10.21
C GLU A 345 16.88 11.25 9.84
N VAL A 346 16.53 12.09 10.81
CA VAL A 346 16.16 13.49 10.55
C VAL A 346 17.38 14.37 10.23
N LEU A 347 18.49 14.21 10.95
CA LEU A 347 19.64 15.10 10.83
C LEU A 347 20.60 14.70 9.71
N TYR A 348 20.79 13.41 9.48
CA TYR A 348 21.76 12.89 8.52
C TYR A 348 21.09 12.39 7.24
N VAL A 349 20.11 11.49 7.33
CA VAL A 349 19.48 10.90 6.13
C VAL A 349 18.65 11.95 5.38
N GLN A 350 17.73 12.62 6.08
CA GLN A 350 16.88 13.66 5.49
C GLN A 350 17.64 14.98 5.28
N GLY A 351 18.49 15.35 6.23
CA GLY A 351 19.17 16.65 6.24
C GLY A 351 20.45 16.72 5.38
N ALA A 352 21.24 15.65 5.33
CA ALA A 352 22.55 15.65 4.65
C ALA A 352 22.59 14.78 3.39
N LEU A 353 21.88 13.64 3.38
CA LEU A 353 21.81 12.74 2.22
C LEU A 353 20.61 13.04 1.30
N GLY A 354 19.61 13.77 1.78
CA GLY A 354 18.41 14.11 1.00
C GLY A 354 17.51 12.91 0.70
N GLU A 355 17.69 11.79 1.40
CA GLU A 355 16.93 10.55 1.22
C GLU A 355 15.66 10.53 2.09
N ALA A 356 14.55 10.03 1.55
CA ALA A 356 13.28 9.90 2.25
C ALA A 356 13.22 8.59 3.07
N PRO A 357 12.49 8.56 4.20
CA PRO A 357 12.49 7.41 5.10
C PRO A 357 11.80 6.18 4.49
N GLU A 358 12.44 5.02 4.53
CA GLU A 358 11.91 3.73 4.00
C GLU A 358 10.74 3.14 4.83
N GLY A 359 10.17 3.84 5.82
CA GLY A 359 9.15 3.28 6.72
C GLY A 359 7.96 4.17 7.11
N GLU A 360 7.92 5.46 6.79
CA GLU A 360 6.87 6.39 7.28
C GLU A 360 5.88 6.92 6.20
N THR A 361 5.93 6.39 4.98
CA THR A 361 5.03 6.78 3.86
C THR A 361 3.54 6.53 4.14
N LEU A 362 3.20 5.64 5.08
CA LEU A 362 1.81 5.35 5.47
C LEU A 362 1.19 6.38 6.44
N VAL A 363 1.99 7.15 7.20
CA VAL A 363 1.47 8.05 8.24
C VAL A 363 1.60 9.53 7.85
N ALA A 364 2.64 9.89 7.08
CA ALA A 364 2.82 11.25 6.58
C ALA A 364 1.75 11.65 5.56
N SER A 365 1.34 10.71 4.69
CA SER A 365 0.24 10.88 3.73
C SER A 365 -1.12 11.10 4.41
N ALA A 366 -1.37 10.45 5.55
CA ALA A 366 -2.60 10.61 6.34
C ALA A 366 -2.68 11.99 7.05
N GLN A 367 -1.54 12.60 7.40
CA GLN A 367 -1.52 13.89 8.09
C GLN A 367 -1.62 15.09 7.15
N VAL A 368 -1.10 14.99 5.92
CA VAL A 368 -1.32 16.03 4.89
C VAL A 368 -2.81 16.06 4.50
N ALA A 369 -3.45 14.89 4.36
CA ALA A 369 -4.88 14.78 4.07
C ALA A 369 -5.79 15.38 5.16
N TRP A 370 -5.39 15.31 6.44
CA TRP A 370 -6.17 15.93 7.53
C TRP A 370 -5.99 17.45 7.60
N LYS A 371 -4.80 17.96 7.30
CA LYS A 371 -4.49 19.40 7.37
C LYS A 371 -5.11 20.17 6.20
N THR A 372 -5.17 19.58 5.00
CA THR A 372 -5.88 20.16 3.84
C THR A 372 -7.39 20.13 4.02
N ALA A 373 -7.95 19.09 4.66
CA ALA A 373 -9.37 19.02 5.00
C ALA A 373 -9.82 20.06 6.06
N SER A 374 -8.92 20.50 6.95
CA SER A 374 -9.26 21.53 7.96
C SER A 374 -9.19 22.98 7.46
N LEU A 375 -8.61 23.23 6.28
CA LEU A 375 -8.36 24.58 5.75
C LEU A 375 -9.33 25.01 4.65
N THR A 376 -10.18 24.12 4.14
CA THR A 376 -11.20 24.42 3.11
C THR A 376 -12.61 24.20 3.65
N GLY A 377 -12.92 24.85 4.78
CA GLY A 377 -14.29 24.99 5.27
C GLY A 377 -15.06 26.03 4.47
N LYS A 378 -15.64 25.62 3.33
CA LYS A 378 -16.83 26.17 2.64
C LYS A 378 -16.72 25.90 1.13
N ILE A 379 -17.31 24.80 0.66
CA ILE A 379 -18.17 24.73 -0.54
C ILE A 379 -19.10 23.54 -0.28
N ALA A 380 -20.39 23.82 -0.26
CA ALA A 380 -21.44 22.83 -0.10
C ALA A 380 -21.61 22.03 -1.40
N GLY A 381 -21.76 20.71 -1.29
CA GLY A 381 -22.26 19.86 -2.37
C GLY A 381 -21.24 18.91 -3.01
N ALA A 382 -20.73 17.93 -2.26
CA ALA A 382 -20.14 16.74 -2.85
C ALA A 382 -20.44 15.51 -1.98
N LYS A 383 -21.47 14.74 -2.37
CA LYS A 383 -21.72 13.39 -1.87
C LYS A 383 -20.73 12.43 -2.54
N VAL A 384 -19.49 12.40 -2.05
CA VAL A 384 -18.61 11.23 -2.22
C VAL A 384 -17.89 11.02 -0.90
N ALA A 385 -18.63 10.51 0.09
CA ALA A 385 -18.03 9.90 1.27
C ALA A 385 -17.72 8.44 0.92
N THR A 386 -16.60 8.18 0.25
CA THR A 386 -15.99 6.86 0.32
C THR A 386 -15.49 6.70 1.74
N SER A 387 -16.19 5.88 2.51
CA SER A 387 -15.83 5.48 3.86
C SER A 387 -14.47 4.77 3.87
N ARG A 388 -13.38 5.52 3.92
CA ARG A 388 -12.13 5.04 4.51
C ARG A 388 -12.36 5.00 6.02
N VAL A 389 -12.94 3.91 6.50
CA VAL A 389 -12.63 3.49 7.88
C VAL A 389 -11.20 2.97 7.81
N PRO A 390 -10.21 3.61 8.44
CA PRO A 390 -8.90 2.98 8.57
C PRO A 390 -9.14 1.64 9.27
N GLU A 391 -8.75 0.51 8.67
CA GLU A 391 -8.79 -0.80 9.31
C GLU A 391 -7.98 -0.72 10.61
N THR A 392 -8.67 -0.54 11.74
CA THR A 392 -8.09 0.01 12.98
C THR A 392 -7.86 -1.03 14.07
N SER A 393 -8.07 -2.33 13.81
CA SER A 393 -7.69 -3.33 14.79
C SER A 393 -6.31 -3.91 14.44
N TRP A 394 -5.34 -3.65 15.31
CA TRP A 394 -4.10 -4.44 15.42
C TRP A 394 -4.40 -5.95 15.41
N LEU A 395 -5.58 -6.33 15.91
CA LEU A 395 -6.17 -7.66 15.85
C LEU A 395 -6.28 -8.20 14.41
N ASN A 396 -6.83 -7.44 13.45
CA ASN A 396 -6.95 -7.92 12.06
C ASN A 396 -5.59 -8.09 11.37
N ARG A 397 -4.59 -7.27 11.73
CA ARG A 397 -3.22 -7.42 11.22
C ARG A 397 -2.49 -8.61 11.84
N ALA A 398 -2.62 -8.78 13.15
CA ALA A 398 -2.08 -9.94 13.85
C ALA A 398 -2.73 -11.24 13.36
N ILE A 399 -4.05 -11.25 13.19
CA ILE A 399 -4.79 -12.36 12.57
C ILE A 399 -4.20 -12.66 11.19
N ARG A 400 -4.09 -11.68 10.26
CA ARG A 400 -3.51 -11.92 8.92
C ARG A 400 -2.08 -12.50 8.96
N MET A 401 -1.24 -12.06 9.88
CA MET A 401 0.14 -12.56 10.02
C MET A 401 0.18 -13.96 10.62
N VAL A 402 -0.67 -14.25 11.60
CA VAL A 402 -0.86 -15.58 12.20
C VAL A 402 -1.49 -16.55 11.19
N THR A 403 -2.47 -16.11 10.39
CA THR A 403 -3.12 -16.90 9.32
C THR A 403 -2.11 -17.38 8.27
N ARG A 404 -1.08 -16.59 7.94
CA ARG A 404 -0.02 -16.98 6.98
C ARG A 404 0.83 -18.16 7.44
N PHE A 405 1.00 -18.33 8.76
CA PHE A 405 1.75 -19.45 9.34
C PHE A 405 0.84 -20.52 9.94
N LEU A 406 -0.47 -20.30 9.92
CA LEU A 406 -1.48 -21.17 10.50
C LEU A 406 -1.53 -22.54 9.82
N PHE A 407 -1.15 -22.64 8.54
CA PHE A 407 -1.06 -23.91 7.81
C PHE A 407 0.04 -24.84 8.36
N VAL A 408 1.11 -24.28 8.92
CA VAL A 408 2.25 -25.08 9.44
C VAL A 408 1.83 -25.90 10.66
N ILE A 409 0.93 -25.36 11.49
CA ILE A 409 0.47 -25.98 12.73
C ILE A 409 -0.28 -27.31 12.49
N PRO A 410 -1.37 -27.37 11.69
CA PRO A 410 -2.06 -28.62 11.38
C PRO A 410 -1.21 -29.53 10.50
N ALA A 411 -0.30 -29.00 9.66
CA ALA A 411 0.62 -29.83 8.88
C ALA A 411 1.61 -30.60 9.78
N LEU A 412 2.19 -29.91 10.77
CA LEU A 412 3.04 -30.55 11.78
C LEU A 412 2.24 -31.48 12.69
N GLY A 413 1.02 -31.10 13.09
CA GLY A 413 0.12 -31.96 13.86
C GLY A 413 -0.22 -33.26 13.12
N LEU A 414 -0.55 -33.17 11.83
CA LEU A 414 -0.82 -34.33 10.97
C LEU A 414 0.44 -35.19 10.78
N ALA A 415 1.60 -34.59 10.49
CA ALA A 415 2.85 -35.32 10.28
C ALA A 415 3.34 -36.03 11.55
N SER A 416 3.32 -35.33 12.69
CA SER A 416 3.72 -35.89 13.99
C SER A 416 2.73 -36.95 14.48
N GLY A 417 1.42 -36.73 14.34
CA GLY A 417 0.41 -37.71 14.69
C GLY A 417 0.45 -38.96 13.80
N ALA A 418 0.68 -38.80 12.48
CA ALA A 418 0.88 -39.93 11.57
C ALA A 418 2.14 -40.74 11.93
N GLY A 419 3.24 -40.06 12.28
CA GLY A 419 4.47 -40.71 12.76
C GLY A 419 4.25 -41.47 14.06
N LEU A 420 3.56 -40.88 15.03
CA LEU A 420 3.24 -41.53 16.31
C LEU A 420 2.28 -42.71 16.14
N TRP A 421 1.32 -42.60 15.22
CA TRP A 421 0.43 -43.70 14.85
C TRP A 421 1.22 -44.86 14.22
N TRP A 422 2.21 -44.57 13.37
CA TRP A 422 3.11 -45.57 12.80
C TRP A 422 3.94 -46.33 13.85
N PHE A 423 4.22 -45.69 14.99
CA PHE A 423 4.92 -46.31 16.13
C PHE A 423 3.96 -46.89 17.19
N ASP A 424 2.69 -47.15 16.84
CA ASP A 424 1.65 -47.68 17.75
C ASP A 424 1.41 -46.83 19.01
N ARG A 425 1.73 -45.52 18.97
CA ARG A 425 1.46 -44.57 20.06
C ARG A 425 0.17 -43.80 19.79
N THR A 426 -0.95 -44.52 19.79
CA THR A 426 -2.29 -44.00 19.43
C THR A 426 -2.73 -42.80 20.28
N ASP A 427 -2.50 -42.83 21.58
CA ASP A 427 -2.93 -41.74 22.49
C ASP A 427 -2.15 -40.45 22.23
N LEU A 428 -0.85 -40.58 21.95
CA LEU A 428 0.01 -39.44 21.60
C LEU A 428 -0.30 -38.94 20.18
N ALA A 429 -0.69 -39.84 19.27
CA ALA A 429 -1.10 -39.47 17.92
C ALA A 429 -2.40 -38.64 17.93
N GLN A 430 -3.41 -39.05 18.71
CA GLN A 430 -4.65 -38.28 18.90
C GLN A 430 -4.37 -36.90 19.50
N LEU A 431 -3.53 -36.84 20.54
CA LEU A 431 -3.10 -35.57 21.13
C LEU A 431 -2.40 -34.67 20.10
N ALA A 432 -1.54 -35.22 19.24
CA ALA A 432 -0.87 -34.46 18.19
C ALA A 432 -1.85 -33.90 17.14
N PHE A 433 -2.85 -34.69 16.73
CA PHE A 433 -3.91 -34.23 15.83
C PHE A 433 -4.78 -33.14 16.47
N ALA A 434 -5.15 -33.31 17.75
CA ALA A 434 -5.90 -32.31 18.51
C ALA A 434 -5.11 -30.99 18.67
N CYS A 435 -3.82 -31.08 18.99
CA CYS A 435 -2.91 -29.92 19.06
C CYS A 435 -2.72 -29.22 17.70
N GLY A 436 -2.82 -29.95 16.59
CA GLY A 436 -2.82 -29.36 15.24
C GLY A 436 -4.12 -28.61 14.91
N THR A 437 -5.25 -29.10 15.42
CA THR A 437 -6.60 -28.57 15.13
C THR A 437 -6.99 -27.39 16.02
N ALA A 438 -6.72 -27.48 17.33
CA ALA A 438 -7.22 -26.54 18.33
C ALA A 438 -6.77 -25.07 18.10
N PRO A 439 -5.52 -24.77 17.70
CA PRO A 439 -5.10 -23.39 17.42
C PRO A 439 -5.81 -22.78 16.20
N VAL A 440 -6.08 -23.60 15.18
CA VAL A 440 -6.82 -23.19 13.98
C VAL A 440 -8.27 -22.89 14.34
N LEU A 441 -8.91 -23.81 15.07
CA LEU A 441 -10.28 -23.62 15.58
C LEU A 441 -10.40 -22.39 16.47
N LEU A 442 -9.46 -22.17 17.40
CA LEU A 442 -9.46 -20.99 18.27
C LEU A 442 -9.38 -19.70 17.47
N THR A 443 -8.48 -19.64 16.48
CA THR A 443 -8.34 -18.49 15.58
C THR A 443 -9.63 -18.25 14.80
N LEU A 444 -10.25 -19.32 14.29
CA LEU A 444 -11.51 -19.25 13.55
C LEU A 444 -12.68 -18.80 14.41
N LEU A 445 -12.77 -19.24 15.66
CA LEU A 445 -13.81 -18.82 16.60
C LEU A 445 -13.65 -17.34 16.97
N LEU A 446 -12.42 -16.89 17.27
CA LEU A 446 -12.15 -15.50 17.58
C LEU A 446 -12.51 -14.57 16.41
N THR A 447 -12.14 -14.95 15.19
CA THR A 447 -12.49 -14.21 13.98
C THR A 447 -13.99 -14.21 13.72
N SER A 448 -14.66 -15.36 13.88
CA SER A 448 -16.11 -15.50 13.71
C SER A 448 -16.90 -14.65 14.70
N VAL A 449 -16.48 -14.57 15.97
CA VAL A 449 -17.13 -13.71 16.98
C VAL A 449 -17.02 -12.23 16.59
N VAL A 450 -15.86 -11.80 16.10
CA VAL A 450 -15.64 -10.42 15.65
C VAL A 450 -16.44 -10.10 14.38
N SER A 451 -16.61 -11.06 13.46
CA SER A 451 -17.45 -10.90 12.26
C SER A 451 -18.93 -10.87 12.61
N LEU A 452 -19.39 -11.75 13.52
CA LEU A 452 -20.78 -11.77 13.99
C LEU A 452 -21.15 -10.47 14.72
N ALA A 453 -20.23 -9.92 15.53
CA ALA A 453 -20.42 -8.61 16.18
C ALA A 453 -20.57 -7.45 15.19
N ARG A 454 -20.12 -7.62 13.94
CA ARG A 454 -20.28 -6.67 12.84
C ARG A 454 -21.50 -6.97 11.94
N GLY A 455 -22.27 -8.02 12.26
CA GLY A 455 -23.42 -8.48 11.47
C GLY A 455 -23.05 -9.30 10.23
N GLU A 456 -21.80 -9.74 10.10
CA GLU A 456 -21.30 -10.55 8.99
C GLU A 456 -21.28 -12.02 9.41
N VAL A 457 -22.18 -12.83 8.86
CA VAL A 457 -22.21 -14.29 9.09
C VAL A 457 -21.46 -14.97 7.95
N GLY A 458 -20.25 -15.46 8.24
CA GLY A 458 -19.42 -16.17 7.27
C GLY A 458 -19.72 -17.67 7.18
N LEU A 459 -19.41 -18.28 6.03
CA LEU A 459 -19.46 -19.73 5.82
C LEU A 459 -18.43 -20.50 6.67
N ASP A 460 -17.44 -19.79 7.18
CA ASP A 460 -16.40 -20.23 8.12
C ASP A 460 -16.98 -20.91 9.38
N ILE A 461 -18.22 -20.59 9.76
CA ILE A 461 -18.92 -21.22 10.89
C ILE A 461 -19.09 -22.73 10.66
N VAL A 462 -19.30 -23.18 9.41
CA VAL A 462 -19.42 -24.61 9.09
C VAL A 462 -18.10 -25.34 9.41
N ALA A 463 -16.96 -24.74 9.06
CA ALA A 463 -15.64 -25.28 9.37
C ALA A 463 -15.38 -25.30 10.88
N ALA A 464 -15.82 -24.27 11.61
CA ALA A 464 -15.72 -24.25 13.07
C ALA A 464 -16.56 -25.37 13.72
N LEU A 465 -17.78 -25.60 13.23
CA LEU A 465 -18.65 -26.69 13.69
C LEU A 465 -18.07 -28.07 13.36
N ALA A 466 -17.47 -28.24 12.17
CA ALA A 466 -16.81 -29.49 11.78
C ALA A 466 -15.58 -29.78 12.65
N MET A 467 -14.67 -28.81 12.82
CA MET A 467 -13.47 -28.97 13.67
C MET A 467 -13.83 -29.16 15.15
N GLY A 468 -14.79 -28.38 15.67
CA GLY A 468 -15.26 -28.53 17.04
C GLY A 468 -15.95 -29.87 17.27
N GLY A 469 -16.81 -30.29 16.34
CA GLY A 469 -17.48 -31.60 16.37
C GLY A 469 -16.49 -32.76 16.31
N ALA A 470 -15.44 -32.66 15.48
CA ALA A 470 -14.39 -33.65 15.40
C ALA A 470 -13.63 -33.81 16.72
N LEU A 471 -13.22 -32.70 17.35
CA LEU A 471 -12.51 -32.72 18.64
C LEU A 471 -13.39 -33.25 19.78
N ILE A 472 -14.66 -32.86 19.84
CA ILE A 472 -15.58 -33.31 20.89
C ILE A 472 -15.91 -34.80 20.73
N GLY A 473 -16.01 -35.26 19.49
CA GLY A 473 -16.37 -36.62 19.16
C GLY A 473 -15.20 -37.61 19.08
N GLY A 474 -13.96 -37.17 19.31
CA GLY A 474 -12.76 -38.01 19.26
C GLY A 474 -12.30 -38.37 17.84
N GLU A 475 -12.82 -37.68 16.82
CA GLU A 475 -12.45 -37.82 15.41
C GLU A 475 -11.28 -36.87 15.06
N ASP A 476 -10.23 -36.88 15.89
CA ASP A 476 -9.14 -35.89 15.83
C ASP A 476 -8.39 -35.88 14.48
N LEU A 477 -8.28 -37.05 13.84
CA LEU A 477 -7.70 -37.16 12.50
C LEU A 477 -8.54 -36.41 11.44
N ALA A 478 -9.87 -36.53 11.49
CA ALA A 478 -10.73 -35.75 10.61
C ALA A 478 -10.62 -34.26 10.95
N GLY A 479 -10.53 -33.92 12.24
CA GLY A 479 -10.35 -32.55 12.71
C GLY A 479 -9.08 -31.87 12.17
N VAL A 480 -7.93 -32.55 12.22
CA VAL A 480 -6.66 -31.99 11.75
C VAL A 480 -6.61 -31.88 10.24
N VAL A 481 -7.25 -32.80 9.52
CA VAL A 481 -7.41 -32.72 8.06
C VAL A 481 -8.28 -31.52 7.70
N VAL A 482 -9.42 -31.31 8.34
CA VAL A 482 -10.27 -30.13 8.10
C VAL A 482 -9.53 -28.83 8.46
N ALA A 483 -8.77 -28.80 9.55
CA ALA A 483 -7.94 -27.66 9.92
C ALA A 483 -6.85 -27.36 8.87
N LEU A 484 -6.22 -28.41 8.34
CA LEU A 484 -5.24 -28.30 7.25
C LEU A 484 -5.88 -27.80 5.96
N MET A 485 -7.07 -28.31 5.60
CA MET A 485 -7.84 -27.87 4.43
C MET A 485 -8.22 -26.40 4.54
N PHE A 486 -8.76 -25.97 5.69
CA PHE A 486 -9.15 -24.58 5.91
C PHE A 486 -7.93 -23.64 5.87
N ALA A 487 -6.88 -23.95 6.62
CA ALA A 487 -5.67 -23.12 6.67
C ALA A 487 -4.90 -23.14 5.32
N GLY A 488 -4.90 -24.28 4.64
CA GLY A 488 -4.32 -24.48 3.31
C GLY A 488 -5.08 -23.70 2.24
N GLY A 489 -6.41 -23.75 2.25
CA GLY A 489 -7.27 -22.97 1.37
C GLY A 489 -7.03 -21.46 1.52
N GLN A 490 -6.95 -20.95 2.76
CA GLN A 490 -6.62 -19.54 3.05
C GLN A 490 -5.21 -19.15 2.60
N ALA A 491 -4.23 -20.06 2.76
CA ALA A 491 -2.86 -19.84 2.29
C ALA A 491 -2.78 -19.82 0.75
N LEU A 492 -3.47 -20.75 0.09
CA LEU A 492 -3.56 -20.84 -1.36
C LEU A 492 -4.31 -19.63 -1.95
N GLU A 493 -5.35 -19.15 -1.27
CA GLU A 493 -6.05 -17.90 -1.59
C GLU A 493 -5.09 -16.72 -1.59
N SER A 494 -4.36 -16.54 -0.49
CA SER A 494 -3.40 -15.46 -0.30
C SER A 494 -2.27 -15.53 -1.34
N TYR A 495 -1.83 -16.74 -1.69
CA TYR A 495 -0.84 -16.96 -2.73
C TYR A 495 -1.37 -16.63 -4.13
N ALA A 496 -2.57 -17.13 -4.48
CA ALA A 496 -3.17 -16.91 -5.79
C ALA A 496 -3.52 -15.43 -6.01
N GLN A 497 -4.10 -14.76 -5.00
CA GLN A 497 -4.31 -13.31 -5.01
C GLN A 497 -2.98 -12.57 -5.12
N GLY A 498 -2.00 -12.91 -4.29
CA GLY A 498 -0.68 -12.27 -4.31
C GLY A 498 0.06 -12.45 -5.64
N SER A 499 -0.07 -13.60 -6.31
CA SER A 499 0.52 -13.83 -7.63
C SER A 499 -0.13 -12.96 -8.70
N ALA A 500 -1.46 -12.91 -8.71
CA ALA A 500 -2.20 -12.11 -9.67
C ALA A 500 -2.00 -10.59 -9.42
N GLU A 501 -1.83 -10.18 -8.15
CA GLU A 501 -1.41 -8.83 -7.76
C GLU A 501 0.02 -8.50 -8.19
N ARG A 502 0.97 -9.44 -8.04
CA ARG A 502 2.37 -9.24 -8.45
C ARG A 502 2.49 -9.01 -9.94
N GLU A 503 1.73 -9.72 -10.77
CA GLU A 503 1.72 -9.47 -12.22
C GLU A 503 1.20 -8.07 -12.55
N MET A 504 0.11 -7.64 -11.92
CA MET A 504 -0.41 -6.28 -12.08
C MET A 504 0.55 -5.21 -11.53
N THR A 505 1.31 -5.50 -10.48
CA THR A 505 2.35 -4.61 -9.91
C THR A 505 3.60 -4.56 -10.79
N ALA A 506 4.00 -5.69 -11.37
CA ALA A 506 5.18 -5.81 -12.22
C ALA A 506 5.02 -5.02 -13.53
N LEU A 507 3.80 -4.95 -14.06
CA LEU A 507 3.43 -4.08 -15.19
C LEU A 507 3.59 -2.58 -14.83
N LEU A 508 3.52 -2.22 -13.54
CA LEU A 508 3.56 -0.85 -13.01
C LEU A 508 4.76 -0.58 -12.08
N GLY A 509 5.85 -1.34 -12.24
CA GLY A 509 6.98 -1.33 -11.31
C GLY A 509 8.09 -0.33 -11.63
N ARG A 510 7.99 0.48 -12.69
CA ARG A 510 9.10 1.31 -13.19
C ARG A 510 8.91 2.81 -12.92
N VAL A 511 8.60 3.16 -11.67
CA VAL A 511 8.44 4.57 -11.28
C VAL A 511 9.81 5.21 -11.10
N ALA A 512 10.12 6.22 -11.92
CA ALA A 512 11.21 7.12 -11.63
C ALA A 512 10.90 7.87 -10.32
N ARG A 513 11.78 7.80 -9.31
CA ARG A 513 11.61 8.52 -8.03
C ARG A 513 12.26 9.90 -8.05
N THR A 514 13.20 10.08 -8.96
CA THR A 514 13.89 11.33 -9.22
C THR A 514 13.92 11.61 -10.72
N ALA A 515 14.04 12.88 -11.08
CA ALA A 515 14.20 13.31 -12.46
C ALA A 515 15.36 14.30 -12.57
N GLN A 516 15.98 14.34 -13.74
CA GLN A 516 17.03 15.31 -14.07
C GLN A 516 16.39 16.56 -14.66
N VAL A 517 16.27 17.64 -13.88
CA VAL A 517 15.75 18.93 -14.36
C VAL A 517 16.91 19.82 -14.81
N ARG A 518 16.76 20.47 -15.97
CA ARG A 518 17.71 21.48 -16.44
C ARG A 518 17.27 22.88 -15.97
N ARG A 519 18.11 23.53 -15.15
CA ARG A 519 17.93 24.92 -14.66
C ARG A 519 19.24 25.69 -14.81
N ASP A 520 19.18 26.90 -15.33
CA ASP A 520 20.33 27.83 -15.43
C ASP A 520 21.63 27.17 -15.92
N ASP A 521 21.53 26.42 -17.02
CA ASP A 521 22.61 25.69 -17.70
C ASP A 521 23.25 24.54 -16.88
N ARG A 522 22.57 24.07 -15.84
CA ARG A 522 22.95 22.91 -15.02
C ARG A 522 21.86 21.86 -15.00
N ILE A 523 22.26 20.60 -14.79
CA ILE A 523 21.35 19.47 -14.60
C ILE A 523 21.32 19.15 -13.11
N GLU A 524 20.14 19.24 -12.50
CA GLU A 524 19.90 18.95 -11.09
C GLU A 524 18.98 17.74 -10.95
N THR A 525 19.35 16.80 -10.09
CA THR A 525 18.49 15.68 -9.72
C THR A 525 17.50 16.12 -8.66
N VAL A 526 16.20 16.05 -8.94
CA VAL A 526 15.14 16.43 -8.01
C VAL A 526 14.15 15.29 -7.78
N PRO A 527 13.47 15.23 -6.62
CA PRO A 527 12.34 14.32 -6.41
C PRO A 527 11.20 14.61 -7.40
N ILE A 528 10.53 13.57 -7.90
CA ILE A 528 9.49 13.74 -8.93
C ILE A 528 8.32 14.62 -8.49
N GLU A 529 8.03 14.69 -7.19
CA GLU A 529 6.95 15.49 -6.62
C GLU A 529 7.20 17.00 -6.72
N THR A 530 8.45 17.39 -6.97
CA THR A 530 8.86 18.79 -7.10
C THR A 530 8.79 19.30 -8.55
N ILE A 531 8.61 18.39 -9.52
CA ILE A 531 8.50 18.73 -10.94
C ILE A 531 7.22 19.51 -11.18
N ARG A 532 7.35 20.65 -11.86
CA ARG A 532 6.24 21.50 -12.23
C ARG A 532 6.04 21.50 -13.76
N PRO A 533 4.80 21.69 -14.24
CA PRO A 533 4.57 21.98 -15.65
C PRO A 533 5.46 23.13 -16.13
N GLY A 534 6.11 22.94 -17.28
CA GLY A 534 7.08 23.86 -17.87
C GLY A 534 8.55 23.55 -17.55
N ASP A 535 8.85 22.73 -16.53
CA ASP A 535 10.23 22.28 -16.26
C ASP A 535 10.78 21.49 -17.46
N THR A 536 12.05 21.70 -17.82
CA THR A 536 12.73 20.92 -18.86
C THR A 536 13.51 19.78 -18.21
N LEU A 537 13.17 18.55 -18.56
CA LEU A 537 13.74 17.32 -18.03
C LEU A 537 14.68 16.69 -19.05
N LEU A 538 15.86 16.25 -18.63
CA LEU A 538 16.73 15.41 -19.46
C LEU A 538 16.38 13.95 -19.23
N ILE A 539 15.89 13.27 -20.27
CA ILE A 539 15.57 11.84 -20.19
C ILE A 539 16.74 11.05 -20.80
N ARG A 540 17.50 10.33 -19.97
CA ARG A 540 18.63 9.53 -20.46
C ARG A 540 18.15 8.24 -21.11
N SER A 541 19.04 7.60 -21.87
CA SER A 541 18.77 6.28 -22.45
C SER A 541 18.51 5.27 -21.33
N GLY A 542 17.46 4.48 -21.46
CA GLY A 542 17.01 3.49 -20.48
C GLY A 542 16.22 4.05 -19.30
N GLU A 543 16.04 5.38 -19.19
CA GLU A 543 15.22 5.97 -18.12
C GLU A 543 13.74 5.99 -18.49
N ALA A 544 12.89 5.74 -17.48
CA ALA A 544 11.46 5.91 -17.59
C ALA A 544 11.08 7.40 -17.50
N LEU A 545 10.08 7.81 -18.27
CA LEU A 545 9.57 9.18 -18.24
C LEU A 545 8.82 9.41 -16.91
N PRO A 546 9.24 10.38 -16.08
CA PRO A 546 8.67 10.60 -14.75
C PRO A 546 7.29 11.29 -14.79
N VAL A 547 7.03 12.12 -15.80
CA VAL A 547 5.81 12.91 -15.97
C VAL A 547 5.43 13.00 -17.44
N ASP A 548 4.16 13.30 -17.73
CA ASP A 548 3.69 13.56 -19.09
C ASP A 548 4.34 14.84 -19.62
N GLY A 549 4.75 14.87 -20.87
CA GLY A 549 5.47 16.02 -21.43
C GLY A 549 5.51 16.09 -22.95
N VAL A 550 6.24 17.07 -23.46
CA VAL A 550 6.44 17.33 -24.89
C VAL A 550 7.92 17.19 -25.25
N VAL A 551 8.20 16.41 -26.29
CA VAL A 551 9.57 16.15 -26.79
C VAL A 551 10.20 17.44 -27.33
N LYS A 552 11.43 17.73 -26.90
CA LYS A 552 12.20 18.94 -27.25
C LYS A 552 13.64 18.55 -27.62
N GLY A 553 14.23 19.34 -28.53
CA GLY A 553 15.64 19.24 -28.90
C GLY A 553 15.92 18.16 -29.95
N SER A 554 15.56 16.91 -29.68
CA SER A 554 15.77 15.76 -30.56
C SER A 554 14.54 14.85 -30.60
N ALA A 555 14.40 14.05 -31.66
CA ALA A 555 13.37 13.02 -31.72
C ALA A 555 13.63 11.95 -30.64
N ALA A 556 12.56 11.48 -30.00
CA ALA A 556 12.61 10.44 -28.98
C ALA A 556 12.26 9.07 -29.59
N VAL A 557 12.92 8.01 -29.12
CA VAL A 557 12.54 6.63 -29.41
C VAL A 557 12.13 6.00 -28.09
N LEU A 558 10.84 5.73 -27.93
CA LEU A 558 10.25 5.31 -26.67
C LEU A 558 9.78 3.86 -26.74
N ASP A 559 10.20 3.05 -25.78
CA ASP A 559 9.62 1.76 -25.49
C ASP A 559 8.36 1.97 -24.65
N GLU A 560 7.21 1.84 -25.33
CA GLU A 560 5.89 2.01 -24.74
C GLU A 560 5.26 0.68 -24.29
N ALA A 561 5.99 -0.44 -24.38
CA ALA A 561 5.45 -1.78 -24.12
C ALA A 561 4.78 -1.91 -22.74
N ALA A 562 5.26 -1.14 -21.75
CA ALA A 562 4.69 -1.12 -20.40
C ALA A 562 3.28 -0.50 -20.32
N LEU A 563 2.93 0.42 -21.22
CA LEU A 563 1.61 1.05 -21.28
C LEU A 563 0.74 0.46 -22.40
N THR A 564 1.35 0.15 -23.54
CA THR A 564 0.63 -0.22 -24.76
C THR A 564 0.60 -1.73 -25.03
N GLY A 565 1.52 -2.49 -24.41
CA GLY A 565 1.70 -3.91 -24.66
C GLY A 565 2.40 -4.23 -26.00
N GLU A 566 2.75 -3.23 -26.80
CA GLU A 566 3.42 -3.40 -28.09
C GLU A 566 4.95 -3.43 -27.90
N ALA A 567 5.62 -4.48 -28.40
CA ALA A 567 7.04 -4.72 -28.13
C ALA A 567 8.01 -3.86 -28.97
N VAL A 568 7.52 -3.12 -29.97
CA VAL A 568 8.37 -2.34 -30.89
C VAL A 568 8.43 -0.89 -30.42
N PRO A 569 9.64 -0.33 -30.18
CA PRO A 569 9.80 1.07 -29.81
C PRO A 569 9.25 2.02 -30.87
N VAL A 570 8.55 3.06 -30.43
CA VAL A 570 7.90 4.06 -31.29
C VAL A 570 8.75 5.34 -31.34
N ARG A 571 8.91 5.89 -32.53
CA ARG A 571 9.60 7.16 -32.74
C ARG A 571 8.62 8.32 -32.63
N HIS A 572 8.98 9.31 -31.80
CA HIS A 572 8.25 10.56 -31.59
C HIS A 572 9.09 11.75 -32.03
N ASP A 573 8.57 12.56 -32.94
CA ASP A 573 9.26 13.76 -33.43
C ASP A 573 9.17 14.92 -32.44
N ILE A 574 9.99 15.94 -32.65
CA ILE A 574 10.04 17.15 -31.81
C ILE A 574 8.65 17.81 -31.78
N GLY A 575 8.17 18.18 -30.59
CA GLY A 575 6.83 18.73 -30.38
C GLY A 575 5.74 17.68 -30.11
N SER A 576 6.06 16.38 -30.22
CA SER A 576 5.11 15.31 -29.89
C SER A 576 4.87 15.23 -28.38
N ALA A 577 3.61 15.02 -27.99
CA ALA A 577 3.23 14.76 -26.60
C ALA A 577 3.44 13.28 -26.26
N VAL A 578 4.05 12.99 -25.11
CA VAL A 578 4.40 11.65 -24.65
C VAL A 578 3.99 11.45 -23.19
N ALA A 579 3.56 10.24 -22.86
CA ALA A 579 3.04 9.88 -21.53
C ALA A 579 4.15 9.43 -20.56
N SER A 580 3.93 9.61 -19.25
CA SER A 580 4.80 9.08 -18.19
C SER A 580 4.74 7.55 -18.11
N GLY A 581 5.83 6.93 -17.65
CA GLY A 581 5.94 5.48 -17.48
C GLY A 581 6.48 4.68 -18.67
N VAL A 582 6.62 5.31 -19.84
CA VAL A 582 7.35 4.73 -20.99
C VAL A 582 8.86 4.88 -20.80
N THR A 583 9.65 4.01 -21.42
CA THR A 583 11.12 4.01 -21.27
C THR A 583 11.77 4.62 -22.50
N ASN A 584 12.80 5.45 -22.34
CA ASN A 584 13.60 5.90 -23.47
C ASN A 584 14.46 4.75 -24.01
N GLY A 585 14.13 4.24 -25.20
CA GLY A 585 14.88 3.20 -25.92
C GLY A 585 15.94 3.77 -26.88
N GLY A 586 16.04 5.09 -26.99
CA GLY A 586 16.94 5.79 -27.90
C GLY A 586 18.03 6.60 -27.19
N THR A 587 18.51 7.64 -27.89
CA THR A 587 19.45 8.61 -27.34
C THR A 587 18.80 9.53 -26.31
N PRO A 588 19.58 10.19 -25.43
CA PRO A 588 19.03 11.19 -24.53
C PRO A 588 18.31 12.32 -25.27
N PHE A 589 17.20 12.80 -24.72
CA PHE A 589 16.42 13.91 -25.27
C PHE A 589 15.84 14.77 -24.14
N ASP A 590 15.38 15.98 -24.49
CA ASP A 590 14.75 16.89 -23.55
C ASP A 590 13.23 16.72 -23.57
N LEU A 591 12.62 16.66 -22.41
CA LEU A 591 11.17 16.58 -22.23
C LEU A 591 10.70 17.81 -21.45
N VAL A 592 9.79 18.60 -22.02
CA VAL A 592 9.14 19.68 -21.27
C VAL A 592 7.95 19.11 -20.53
N ALA A 593 7.97 19.16 -19.19
CA ALA A 593 6.88 18.68 -18.36
C ALA A 593 5.57 19.41 -18.69
N SER A 594 4.51 18.65 -18.96
CA SER A 594 3.17 19.20 -19.21
C SER A 594 2.27 19.09 -17.96
N ARG A 595 2.54 18.12 -17.09
CA ARG A 595 1.80 17.82 -15.86
C ARG A 595 2.73 17.61 -14.67
N SER A 596 2.17 17.72 -13.47
CA SER A 596 2.86 17.29 -12.23
C SER A 596 2.96 15.76 -12.20
N ALA A 597 3.83 15.21 -11.35
CA ALA A 597 3.92 13.76 -11.17
C ALA A 597 2.62 13.14 -10.65
N ALA A 598 1.91 13.81 -9.74
CA ALA A 598 0.66 13.34 -9.16
C ALA A 598 -0.49 13.29 -10.17
N ASP A 599 -0.47 14.19 -11.15
CA ASP A 599 -1.52 14.32 -12.18
C ASP A 599 -1.13 13.65 -13.51
N SER A 600 -0.03 12.88 -13.53
CA SER A 600 0.50 12.24 -14.73
C SER A 600 -0.26 10.96 -15.09
N THR A 601 -0.18 10.55 -16.37
CA THR A 601 -0.86 9.35 -16.88
C THR A 601 -0.53 8.12 -16.03
N TYR A 602 0.74 7.92 -15.72
CA TYR A 602 1.20 6.81 -14.88
C TYR A 602 0.65 6.85 -13.45
N ALA A 603 0.57 8.02 -12.80
CA ALA A 603 -0.01 8.14 -11.47
C ALA A 603 -1.50 7.79 -11.46
N GLY A 604 -2.23 8.17 -12.52
CA GLY A 604 -3.60 7.73 -12.76
C GLY A 604 -3.72 6.20 -12.83
N VAL A 605 -2.80 5.55 -13.55
CA VAL A 605 -2.73 4.08 -13.65
C VAL A 605 -2.48 3.41 -12.29
N VAL A 606 -1.53 3.93 -11.49
CA VAL A 606 -1.23 3.38 -10.16
C VAL A 606 -2.44 3.49 -9.22
N ASN A 607 -3.08 4.67 -9.15
CA ASN A 607 -4.25 4.90 -8.32
C ASN A 607 -5.42 3.97 -8.71
N LEU A 608 -5.57 3.71 -10.00
CA LEU A 608 -6.59 2.83 -10.54
C LEU A 608 -6.34 1.37 -10.17
N VAL A 609 -5.08 0.92 -10.21
CA VAL A 609 -4.69 -0.42 -9.76
C VAL A 609 -4.85 -0.58 -8.25
N GLU A 610 -4.51 0.42 -7.45
CA GLU A 610 -4.77 0.39 -5.99
C GLU A 610 -6.27 0.30 -5.69
N SER A 611 -7.10 1.03 -6.44
CA SER A 611 -8.55 0.98 -6.32
C SER A 611 -9.13 -0.39 -6.71
N ALA A 612 -8.56 -1.03 -7.75
CA ALA A 612 -8.94 -2.37 -8.18
C ALA A 612 -8.63 -3.44 -7.13
N ARG A 613 -7.47 -3.36 -6.47
CA ARG A 613 -7.10 -4.28 -5.37
C ARG A 613 -8.06 -4.23 -4.19
N ALA A 614 -8.60 -3.05 -3.87
CA ALA A 614 -9.49 -2.88 -2.74
C ALA A 614 -10.94 -3.34 -3.01
N SER A 615 -11.26 -3.74 -4.24
CA SER A 615 -12.64 -4.01 -4.67
C SER A 615 -13.02 -5.50 -4.64
N LYS A 616 -14.24 -5.82 -4.17
CA LYS A 616 -14.81 -7.18 -4.19
C LYS A 616 -15.81 -7.37 -5.33
N ALA A 617 -15.84 -8.56 -5.95
CA ALA A 617 -16.78 -8.89 -7.01
C ALA A 617 -18.23 -9.03 -6.47
N PRO A 618 -19.26 -8.59 -7.21
CA PRO A 618 -20.66 -8.85 -6.89
C PRO A 618 -20.98 -10.34 -6.73
N MET A 619 -20.39 -11.24 -7.53
CA MET A 619 -20.52 -12.69 -7.35
C MET A 619 -19.96 -13.19 -6.01
N SER A 620 -18.91 -12.57 -5.47
CA SER A 620 -18.42 -12.87 -4.11
C SER A 620 -19.42 -12.40 -3.05
N ARG A 621 -20.12 -11.28 -3.26
CA ARG A 621 -21.19 -10.82 -2.35
C ARG A 621 -22.46 -11.69 -2.42
N LEU A 622 -22.72 -12.35 -3.55
CA LEU A 622 -23.80 -13.35 -3.63
C LEU A 622 -23.49 -14.55 -2.73
N ALA A 623 -22.22 -14.95 -2.61
CA ALA A 623 -21.80 -15.96 -1.65
C ALA A 623 -22.15 -15.56 -0.21
N ASP A 624 -21.79 -14.33 0.19
CA ASP A 624 -22.11 -13.78 1.50
C ASP A 624 -23.63 -13.72 1.76
N ARG A 625 -24.42 -13.36 0.72
CA ARG A 625 -25.89 -13.30 0.81
C ARG A 625 -26.53 -14.67 1.00
N TYR A 626 -26.04 -15.69 0.30
CA TYR A 626 -26.58 -17.05 0.39
C TYR A 626 -25.92 -17.89 1.50
N ALA A 627 -24.89 -17.37 2.16
CA ALA A 627 -24.15 -18.04 3.23
C ALA A 627 -25.06 -18.54 4.36
N ILE A 628 -25.97 -17.68 4.82
CA ILE A 628 -26.93 -18.03 5.89
C ILE A 628 -27.87 -19.15 5.45
N GLY A 629 -28.35 -19.09 4.20
CA GLY A 629 -29.22 -20.14 3.65
C GLY A 629 -28.50 -21.47 3.53
N PHE A 630 -27.26 -21.46 3.04
CA PHE A 630 -26.42 -22.65 2.94
C PHE A 630 -26.09 -23.24 4.32
N LEU A 631 -25.74 -22.40 5.30
CA LEU A 631 -25.51 -22.82 6.69
C LEU A 631 -26.77 -23.47 7.29
N ALA A 632 -27.94 -22.85 7.10
CA ALA A 632 -29.20 -23.40 7.59
C ALA A 632 -29.51 -24.77 6.98
N VAL A 633 -29.35 -24.92 5.66
CA VAL A 633 -29.53 -26.21 4.96
C VAL A 633 -28.53 -27.25 5.46
N THR A 634 -27.26 -26.87 5.65
CA THR A 634 -26.20 -27.76 6.15
C THR A 634 -26.51 -28.26 7.55
N VAL A 635 -26.85 -27.37 8.48
CA VAL A 635 -27.17 -27.73 9.87
C VAL A 635 -28.46 -28.57 9.92
N ALA A 636 -29.47 -28.23 9.12
CA ALA A 636 -30.70 -29.02 9.04
C ALA A 636 -30.44 -30.43 8.49
N LEU A 637 -29.61 -30.57 7.46
CA LEU A 637 -29.24 -31.86 6.90
C LEU A 637 -28.40 -32.69 7.87
N ALA A 638 -27.40 -32.08 8.53
CA ALA A 638 -26.58 -32.74 9.53
C ALA A 638 -27.42 -33.20 10.74
N GLY A 639 -28.25 -32.30 11.28
CA GLY A 639 -29.16 -32.61 12.38
C GLY A 639 -30.19 -33.68 12.01
N GLY A 640 -30.74 -33.62 10.80
CA GLY A 640 -31.63 -34.64 10.26
C GLY A 640 -30.95 -36.00 10.12
N ALA A 641 -29.73 -36.04 9.56
CA ALA A 641 -28.95 -37.26 9.45
C ALA A 641 -28.68 -37.89 10.83
N TRP A 642 -28.31 -37.08 11.83
CA TRP A 642 -28.14 -37.55 13.20
C TRP A 642 -29.45 -38.06 13.82
N PHE A 643 -30.54 -37.31 13.67
CA PHE A 643 -31.83 -37.66 14.24
C PHE A 643 -32.39 -38.98 13.67
N PHE A 644 -32.34 -39.17 12.35
CA PHE A 644 -32.88 -40.36 11.70
C PHE A 644 -31.97 -41.58 11.83
N ALA A 645 -30.65 -41.41 11.80
CA ALA A 645 -29.71 -42.53 11.89
C ALA A 645 -29.32 -42.90 13.34
N GLY A 646 -29.50 -41.99 14.29
CA GLY A 646 -29.00 -42.13 15.66
C GLY A 646 -27.47 -42.04 15.77
N ASP A 647 -26.78 -41.69 14.68
CA ASP A 647 -25.32 -41.69 14.58
C ASP A 647 -24.80 -40.26 14.32
N TRP A 648 -24.07 -39.72 15.28
CA TRP A 648 -23.53 -38.36 15.21
C TRP A 648 -22.38 -38.25 14.19
N HIS A 649 -21.70 -39.36 13.83
CA HIS A 649 -20.65 -39.34 12.81
C HIS A 649 -21.20 -38.94 11.43
N ARG A 650 -22.48 -39.22 11.15
CA ARG A 650 -23.14 -38.76 9.92
C ARG A 650 -23.37 -37.25 9.91
N ALA A 651 -23.72 -36.67 11.05
CA ALA A 651 -23.77 -35.20 11.18
C ALA A 651 -22.38 -34.59 10.96
N LEU A 652 -21.35 -35.16 11.59
CA LEU A 652 -19.98 -34.71 11.38
C LEU A 652 -19.58 -34.80 9.90
N ALA A 653 -19.86 -35.92 9.23
CA ALA A 653 -19.54 -36.11 7.82
C ALA A 653 -20.23 -35.07 6.92
N VAL A 654 -21.49 -34.73 7.18
CA VAL A 654 -22.19 -33.66 6.45
C VAL A 654 -21.52 -32.31 6.68
N LEU A 655 -21.17 -31.97 7.93
CA LEU A 655 -20.49 -30.71 8.27
C LEU A 655 -19.11 -30.60 7.60
N VAL A 656 -18.37 -31.71 7.54
CA VAL A 656 -17.05 -31.78 6.91
C VAL A 656 -17.13 -31.56 5.40
N VAL A 657 -18.10 -32.18 4.72
CA VAL A 657 -18.26 -32.06 3.25
C VAL A 657 -18.86 -30.70 2.86
N ALA A 658 -19.61 -30.07 3.75
CA ALA A 658 -20.28 -28.80 3.46
C ALA A 658 -19.35 -27.59 3.39
N THR A 659 -18.02 -27.73 3.43
CA THR A 659 -17.11 -26.59 3.31
C THR A 659 -17.18 -25.97 1.91
N PRO A 660 -17.63 -24.70 1.76
CA PRO A 660 -17.90 -24.10 0.45
C PRO A 660 -16.68 -23.37 -0.13
N CYS A 661 -15.51 -23.98 -0.03
CA CYS A 661 -14.26 -23.48 -0.59
C CYS A 661 -14.33 -23.12 -2.10
N PRO A 662 -15.08 -23.83 -2.96
CA PRO A 662 -15.17 -23.52 -4.39
C PRO A 662 -15.73 -22.12 -4.66
N LEU A 663 -16.68 -21.69 -3.84
CA LEU A 663 -17.34 -20.40 -3.95
C LEU A 663 -16.45 -19.26 -3.42
N ILE A 664 -15.72 -19.53 -2.34
CA ILE A 664 -14.83 -18.59 -1.67
C ILE A 664 -13.58 -18.32 -2.53
N LEU A 665 -12.99 -19.35 -3.14
CA LEU A 665 -11.68 -19.26 -3.78
C LEU A 665 -11.72 -19.06 -5.30
N ALA A 666 -12.62 -19.75 -6.00
CA ALA A 666 -12.55 -19.81 -7.47
C ALA A 666 -12.96 -18.49 -8.14
N VAL A 667 -13.92 -17.77 -7.55
CA VAL A 667 -14.41 -16.50 -8.10
C VAL A 667 -13.36 -15.40 -8.01
N PRO A 668 -12.74 -15.10 -6.84
CA PRO A 668 -11.65 -14.12 -6.77
C PRO A 668 -10.49 -14.47 -7.71
N VAL A 669 -10.06 -15.73 -7.75
CA VAL A 669 -8.97 -16.17 -8.63
C VAL A 669 -9.30 -15.91 -10.11
N ALA A 670 -10.50 -16.26 -10.56
CA ALA A 670 -10.93 -16.00 -11.93
C ALA A 670 -10.96 -14.51 -12.25
N VAL A 671 -11.53 -13.69 -11.36
CA VAL A 671 -11.67 -12.22 -11.57
C VAL A 671 -10.31 -11.54 -11.61
N VAL A 672 -9.41 -11.79 -10.65
CA VAL A 672 -8.08 -11.13 -10.65
C VAL A 672 -7.27 -11.58 -11.88
N SER A 673 -7.38 -12.85 -12.27
CA SER A 673 -6.77 -13.35 -13.53
C SER A 673 -7.32 -12.60 -14.75
N GLY A 674 -8.64 -12.39 -14.83
CA GLY A 674 -9.27 -11.64 -15.91
C GLY A 674 -8.85 -10.17 -15.96
N MET A 675 -8.74 -9.51 -14.81
CA MET A 675 -8.25 -8.12 -14.72
C MET A 675 -6.77 -8.02 -15.14
N SER A 676 -5.92 -8.98 -14.73
CA SER A 676 -4.52 -9.06 -15.16
C SER A 676 -4.41 -9.16 -16.70
N TRP A 677 -5.26 -9.98 -17.33
CA TRP A 677 -5.31 -10.10 -18.78
C TRP A 677 -5.78 -8.84 -19.50
N CYS A 678 -6.80 -8.15 -18.98
CA CYS A 678 -7.20 -6.85 -19.52
C CYS A 678 -6.04 -5.85 -19.45
N ALA A 679 -5.34 -5.79 -18.31
CA ALA A 679 -4.21 -4.88 -18.12
C ALA A 679 -3.07 -5.16 -19.10
N ARG A 680 -2.73 -6.43 -19.36
CA ARG A 680 -1.76 -6.83 -20.40
C ARG A 680 -2.15 -6.39 -21.82
N ARG A 681 -3.43 -6.08 -22.06
CA ARG A 681 -3.95 -5.57 -23.35
C ARG A 681 -4.13 -4.06 -23.36
N GLY A 682 -3.57 -3.34 -22.38
CA GLY A 682 -3.70 -1.89 -22.27
C GLY A 682 -5.09 -1.42 -21.81
N VAL A 683 -5.89 -2.31 -21.21
CA VAL A 683 -7.23 -1.98 -20.67
C VAL A 683 -7.24 -2.20 -19.17
N LEU A 684 -7.30 -1.11 -18.42
CA LEU A 684 -7.32 -1.17 -16.97
C LEU A 684 -8.75 -1.14 -16.45
N VAL A 685 -9.09 -2.11 -15.61
CA VAL A 685 -10.43 -2.25 -15.03
C VAL A 685 -10.36 -1.86 -13.55
N LYS A 686 -11.10 -0.83 -13.13
CA LYS A 686 -11.06 -0.27 -11.77
C LYS A 686 -11.52 -1.21 -10.69
N SER A 687 -12.38 -2.18 -11.01
CA SER A 687 -12.95 -3.03 -9.98
C SER A 687 -13.40 -4.39 -10.51
N ALA A 688 -13.43 -5.36 -9.60
CA ALA A 688 -14.02 -6.68 -9.84
C ALA A 688 -15.50 -6.58 -10.26
N GLN A 689 -16.23 -5.59 -9.74
CA GLN A 689 -17.60 -5.30 -10.15
C GLN A 689 -17.69 -4.83 -11.59
N THR A 690 -16.79 -3.93 -11.98
CA THR A 690 -16.70 -3.43 -13.35
C THR A 690 -16.45 -4.58 -14.32
N LEU A 691 -15.51 -5.49 -14.03
CA LEU A 691 -15.26 -6.66 -14.89
C LEU A 691 -16.51 -7.54 -15.03
N GLU A 692 -17.23 -7.78 -13.93
CA GLU A 692 -18.44 -8.61 -13.96
C GLU A 692 -19.60 -7.96 -14.72
N THR A 693 -19.76 -6.63 -14.59
CA THR A 693 -20.76 -5.87 -15.35
C THR A 693 -20.38 -5.77 -16.82
N LEU A 694 -19.09 -5.57 -17.13
CA LEU A 694 -18.55 -5.58 -18.49
C LEU A 694 -18.89 -6.89 -19.21
N ALA A 695 -18.84 -8.03 -18.51
CA ALA A 695 -19.24 -9.33 -19.04
C ALA A 695 -20.73 -9.43 -19.42
N ARG A 696 -21.59 -8.56 -18.87
CA ARG A 696 -23.04 -8.55 -19.08
C ARG A 696 -23.54 -7.46 -20.02
N ILE A 697 -22.68 -6.52 -20.43
CA ILE A 697 -23.04 -5.40 -21.30
C ILE A 697 -23.84 -5.87 -22.52
N LYS A 698 -24.93 -5.14 -22.79
CA LYS A 698 -25.81 -5.34 -23.94
C LYS A 698 -25.92 -4.11 -24.82
N THR A 699 -25.77 -2.93 -24.23
CA THR A 699 -25.87 -1.65 -24.92
C THR A 699 -24.55 -0.90 -24.84
N LEU A 700 -24.09 -0.38 -25.97
CA LEU A 700 -22.90 0.45 -26.09
C LEU A 700 -23.36 1.85 -26.51
N LEU A 701 -23.01 2.85 -25.72
CA LEU A 701 -23.13 4.27 -26.05
C LEU A 701 -21.73 4.78 -26.36
N MET A 702 -21.58 5.47 -27.48
CA MET A 702 -20.30 6.04 -27.91
C MET A 702 -20.43 7.53 -28.10
N ASP A 703 -19.47 8.29 -27.56
CA ASP A 703 -19.26 9.64 -28.04
C ASP A 703 -18.72 9.63 -29.47
N LYS A 704 -18.92 10.74 -30.19
CA LYS A 704 -18.40 10.90 -31.55
C LYS A 704 -16.96 11.38 -31.54
N THR A 705 -16.74 12.56 -30.95
CA THR A 705 -15.52 13.35 -31.14
C THR A 705 -14.38 12.72 -30.35
N GLY A 706 -13.25 12.43 -31.00
CA GLY A 706 -12.09 11.79 -30.38
C GLY A 706 -12.29 10.33 -29.92
N THR A 707 -13.52 9.83 -29.98
CA THR A 707 -13.85 8.42 -29.77
C THR A 707 -13.99 7.69 -31.11
N LEU A 708 -15.10 7.84 -31.85
CA LEU A 708 -15.26 7.26 -33.20
C LEU A 708 -14.45 7.99 -34.26
N THR A 709 -14.16 9.26 -34.01
CA THR A 709 -13.29 10.08 -34.85
C THR A 709 -11.92 10.23 -34.21
N THR A 710 -10.96 10.71 -34.98
CA THR A 710 -9.61 10.98 -34.46
C THR A 710 -9.56 12.20 -33.53
N GLY A 711 -10.63 13.01 -33.50
CA GLY A 711 -10.69 14.25 -32.71
C GLY A 711 -9.75 15.33 -33.23
N LYS A 712 -9.19 15.15 -34.44
CA LYS A 712 -8.29 16.08 -35.09
C LYS A 712 -9.01 16.73 -36.27
N ALA A 713 -9.09 18.05 -36.24
CA ALA A 713 -9.50 18.80 -37.42
C ALA A 713 -8.48 18.57 -38.53
N THR A 714 -8.92 18.11 -39.69
CA THR A 714 -8.09 17.94 -40.89
C THR A 714 -8.61 18.85 -41.98
N LEU A 715 -7.70 19.51 -42.70
CA LEU A 715 -8.07 20.36 -43.84
C LEU A 715 -8.52 19.45 -44.99
N ARG A 716 -9.79 19.57 -45.39
CA ARG A 716 -10.38 18.70 -46.42
C ARG A 716 -10.59 19.42 -47.74
N ASP A 717 -11.33 20.52 -47.70
CA ASP A 717 -11.66 21.29 -48.89
C ASP A 717 -11.03 22.69 -48.80
N ILE A 718 -10.51 23.15 -49.93
CA ILE A 718 -9.95 24.49 -50.11
C ILE A 718 -10.84 25.15 -51.15
N VAL A 719 -11.45 26.28 -50.78
CA VAL A 719 -12.26 27.08 -51.70
C VAL A 719 -11.58 28.43 -51.83
N ALA A 720 -10.61 28.51 -52.73
CA ALA A 720 -9.91 29.76 -53.03
C ALA A 720 -10.75 30.66 -53.96
N ALA A 721 -10.54 31.97 -53.87
CA ALA A 721 -11.06 32.91 -54.86
C ALA A 721 -10.40 32.68 -56.24
N ASP A 722 -11.07 33.06 -57.34
CA ASP A 722 -10.62 32.78 -58.71
C ASP A 722 -9.19 33.29 -59.03
N ASP A 723 -8.71 34.30 -58.31
CA ASP A 723 -7.38 34.91 -58.45
C ASP A 723 -6.32 34.35 -57.49
N VAL A 724 -6.65 33.35 -56.66
CA VAL A 724 -5.75 32.76 -55.66
C VAL A 724 -5.60 31.25 -55.88
N ARG A 725 -4.36 30.76 -55.89
CA ARG A 725 -4.09 29.31 -55.92
C ARG A 725 -4.31 28.69 -54.53
N ASP A 726 -4.90 27.51 -54.49
CA ASP A 726 -5.13 26.73 -53.25
C ASP A 726 -3.89 26.62 -52.35
N ASP A 727 -2.74 26.25 -52.95
CA ASP A 727 -1.50 26.10 -52.19
C ASP A 727 -0.95 27.44 -51.67
N ASP A 728 -1.19 28.54 -52.39
CA ASP A 728 -0.82 29.89 -51.91
C ASP A 728 -1.72 30.33 -50.76
N LEU A 729 -3.02 30.03 -50.84
CA LEU A 729 -3.97 30.29 -49.76
C LEU A 729 -3.56 29.54 -48.49
N VAL A 730 -3.29 28.23 -48.61
CA VAL A 730 -2.84 27.38 -47.49
C VAL A 730 -1.48 27.82 -46.96
N ARG A 731 -0.53 28.16 -47.81
CA ARG A 731 0.80 28.63 -47.39
C ARG A 731 0.73 29.93 -46.62
N ILE A 732 -0.04 30.91 -47.10
CA ILE A 732 -0.17 32.24 -46.46
C ILE A 732 -0.95 32.13 -45.15
N ALA A 733 -2.08 31.43 -45.15
CA ALA A 733 -2.90 31.24 -43.97
C ALA A 733 -2.17 30.36 -42.92
N GLY A 734 -1.51 29.29 -43.35
CA GLY A 734 -0.65 28.45 -42.51
C GLY A 734 0.51 29.23 -41.91
N SER A 735 1.09 30.19 -42.64
CA SER A 735 2.17 31.03 -42.13
C SER A 735 1.72 31.92 -40.97
N LEU A 736 0.52 32.53 -41.07
CA LEU A 736 -0.07 33.31 -39.98
C LEU A 736 -0.53 32.41 -38.81
N ALA A 737 -1.07 31.23 -39.11
CA ALA A 737 -1.55 30.28 -38.12
C ALA A 737 -0.45 29.75 -37.17
N GLN A 738 0.83 29.83 -37.56
CA GLN A 738 1.98 29.47 -36.69
C GLN A 738 2.02 30.25 -35.36
N SER A 739 1.34 31.39 -35.28
CA SER A 739 1.30 32.23 -34.07
C SER A 739 0.14 31.91 -33.12
N SER A 740 -0.71 30.92 -33.41
CA SER A 740 -1.85 30.55 -32.56
C SER A 740 -1.79 29.09 -32.13
N THR A 741 -2.21 28.82 -30.90
CA THR A 741 -2.33 27.46 -30.34
C THR A 741 -3.70 26.83 -30.60
N HIS A 742 -4.59 27.51 -31.32
CA HIS A 742 -5.94 27.02 -31.61
C HIS A 742 -5.89 25.73 -32.46
N PRO A 743 -6.72 24.70 -32.18
CA PRO A 743 -6.67 23.41 -32.89
C PRO A 743 -6.77 23.51 -34.41
N MET A 744 -7.56 24.45 -34.95
CA MET A 744 -7.66 24.68 -36.40
C MET A 744 -6.40 25.33 -36.99
N SER A 745 -5.71 26.18 -36.23
CA SER A 745 -4.45 26.79 -36.63
C SER A 745 -3.35 25.74 -36.71
N VAL A 746 -3.30 24.84 -35.72
CA VAL A 746 -2.39 23.68 -35.73
C VAL A 746 -2.67 22.78 -36.94
N ALA A 747 -3.93 22.42 -37.18
CA ALA A 747 -4.33 21.63 -38.34
C ALA A 747 -3.93 22.25 -39.68
N LEU A 748 -4.04 23.58 -39.80
CA LEU A 748 -3.65 24.29 -41.01
C LEU A 748 -2.13 24.29 -41.23
N VAL A 749 -1.36 24.49 -40.16
CA VAL A 749 0.10 24.40 -40.19
C VAL A 749 0.55 22.99 -40.57
N ASP A 750 -0.07 21.96 -40.00
CA ASP A 750 0.22 20.56 -40.31
C ASP A 750 -0.14 20.23 -41.75
N ALA A 751 -1.28 20.70 -42.26
CA ALA A 751 -1.66 20.52 -43.66
C ALA A 751 -0.68 21.21 -44.63
N ALA A 752 -0.23 22.42 -44.31
CA ALA A 752 0.74 23.15 -45.12
C ALA A 752 2.10 22.44 -45.16
N ARG A 753 2.58 21.97 -43.99
CA ARG A 753 3.83 21.19 -43.89
C ARG A 753 3.73 19.83 -44.58
N GLY A 754 2.60 19.14 -44.46
CA GLY A 754 2.34 17.86 -45.12
C GLY A 754 2.36 17.96 -46.65
N LYS A 755 1.96 19.11 -47.20
CA LYS A 755 2.10 19.45 -48.63
C LYS A 755 3.52 19.92 -49.02
N GLY A 756 4.45 20.04 -48.08
CA GLY A 756 5.80 20.54 -48.34
C GLY A 756 5.88 22.04 -48.63
N LEU A 757 4.90 22.83 -48.18
CA LEU A 757 4.87 24.28 -48.41
C LEU A 757 5.81 25.01 -47.43
N GLU A 758 6.66 25.89 -47.94
CA GLU A 758 7.51 26.73 -47.10
C GLU A 758 6.72 27.85 -46.42
N LEU A 759 6.63 27.76 -45.09
CA LEU A 759 5.93 28.75 -44.26
C LEU A 759 6.85 29.93 -43.91
N SER A 760 6.30 31.14 -44.01
CA SER A 760 7.00 32.38 -43.66
C SER A 760 6.74 32.78 -42.21
N VAL A 761 7.69 33.49 -41.58
CA VAL A 761 7.50 34.03 -40.22
C VAL A 761 6.54 35.23 -40.28
N PRO A 762 5.39 35.20 -39.58
CA PRO A 762 4.45 36.31 -39.55
C PRO A 762 4.97 37.45 -38.64
N SER A 763 4.54 38.67 -38.90
CA SER A 763 4.85 39.87 -38.10
C SER A 763 3.58 40.67 -37.79
N ARG A 764 3.60 41.52 -36.76
CA ARG A 764 2.44 42.33 -36.32
C ARG A 764 1.17 41.50 -36.07
N VAL A 765 1.32 40.29 -35.51
CA VAL A 765 0.19 39.39 -35.26
C VAL A 765 -0.66 39.91 -34.11
N VAL A 766 -1.97 39.96 -34.33
CA VAL A 766 -3.00 40.30 -33.36
C VAL A 766 -4.06 39.19 -33.40
N GLU A 767 -4.24 38.51 -32.27
CA GLU A 767 -5.25 37.46 -32.09
C GLU A 767 -6.46 38.05 -31.35
N ALA A 768 -7.63 37.94 -31.97
CA ALA A 768 -8.91 38.22 -31.35
C ALA A 768 -9.50 36.89 -30.86
N ALA A 769 -9.45 36.66 -29.54
CA ALA A 769 -9.83 35.39 -28.94
C ALA A 769 -11.26 34.98 -29.33
N GLY A 770 -11.41 33.82 -29.97
CA GLY A 770 -12.68 33.28 -30.44
C GLY A 770 -13.12 33.74 -31.84
N ASP A 771 -12.52 34.81 -32.37
CA ASP A 771 -12.92 35.39 -33.66
C ASP A 771 -11.91 35.11 -34.78
N GLY A 772 -10.60 35.34 -34.55
CA GLY A 772 -9.57 35.11 -35.58
C GLY A 772 -8.21 35.75 -35.31
N LEU A 773 -7.28 35.56 -36.26
CA LEU A 773 -5.96 36.17 -36.30
C LEU A 773 -5.85 37.19 -37.43
N SER A 774 -5.06 38.23 -37.20
CA SER A 774 -4.63 39.18 -38.23
C SER A 774 -3.13 39.45 -38.09
N GLY A 775 -2.43 39.70 -39.19
CA GLY A 775 -1.00 39.99 -39.17
C GLY A 775 -0.44 40.21 -40.56
N VAL A 776 0.88 40.30 -40.67
CA VAL A 776 1.59 40.50 -41.94
C VAL A 776 2.45 39.28 -42.25
N VAL A 777 2.22 38.66 -43.41
CA VAL A 777 2.97 37.50 -43.92
C VAL A 777 3.60 37.86 -45.26
N ALA A 778 4.93 37.72 -45.38
CA ALA A 778 5.66 38.04 -46.61
C ALA A 778 5.32 39.43 -47.20
N GLY A 779 5.12 40.43 -46.33
CA GLY A 779 4.78 41.80 -46.72
C GLY A 779 3.30 42.08 -47.01
N ARG A 780 2.42 41.06 -46.96
CA ARG A 780 0.97 41.20 -47.19
C ARG A 780 0.17 41.16 -45.90
N GLU A 781 -0.91 41.93 -45.84
CA GLU A 781 -1.83 41.92 -44.70
C GLU A 781 -2.75 40.71 -44.80
N VAL A 782 -2.78 39.86 -43.77
CA VAL A 782 -3.51 38.60 -43.78
C VAL A 782 -4.41 38.54 -42.55
N VAL A 783 -5.65 38.10 -42.76
CA VAL A 783 -6.63 37.86 -41.71
C VAL A 783 -7.20 36.46 -41.90
N LEU A 784 -7.28 35.66 -40.83
CA LEU A 784 -7.93 34.36 -40.84
C LEU A 784 -8.87 34.24 -39.63
N GLY A 785 -10.04 33.64 -39.78
CA GLY A 785 -10.98 33.51 -38.67
C GLY A 785 -12.39 33.15 -39.11
N GLN A 786 -13.37 33.42 -38.24
CA GLN A 786 -14.78 33.29 -38.60
C GLN A 786 -15.11 34.23 -39.77
N THR A 787 -16.06 33.82 -40.61
CA THR A 787 -16.46 34.60 -41.80
C THR A 787 -16.82 36.04 -41.45
N GLY A 788 -17.58 36.27 -40.36
CA GLY A 788 -17.91 37.63 -39.92
C GLY A 788 -16.70 38.49 -39.53
N PHE A 789 -15.68 37.89 -38.92
CA PHE A 789 -14.44 38.58 -38.54
C PHE A 789 -13.61 38.98 -39.76
N VAL A 790 -13.51 38.08 -40.74
CA VAL A 790 -12.76 38.32 -41.99
C VAL A 790 -13.48 39.33 -42.87
N VAL A 791 -14.80 39.21 -43.02
CA VAL A 791 -15.63 40.16 -43.78
C VAL A 791 -15.58 41.56 -43.15
N GLY A 792 -15.57 41.67 -41.81
CA GLY A 792 -15.43 42.96 -41.13
C GLY A 792 -14.09 43.67 -41.37
N LYS A 793 -13.06 42.97 -41.88
CA LYS A 793 -11.74 43.50 -42.21
C LYS A 793 -11.41 43.48 -43.71
N THR A 794 -12.36 43.10 -44.56
CA THR A 794 -12.20 43.03 -46.02
C THR A 794 -13.31 43.82 -46.74
N SER A 795 -13.12 44.14 -48.02
CA SER A 795 -14.15 44.84 -48.82
C SER A 795 -15.38 43.96 -49.06
N PRO A 796 -16.61 44.54 -49.10
CA PRO A 796 -17.89 43.81 -49.09
C PRO A 796 -18.24 43.05 -50.38
N ASP A 797 -17.31 42.89 -51.32
CA ASP A 797 -17.61 42.50 -52.71
C ASP A 797 -17.80 40.99 -52.95
N MET A 798 -17.79 40.14 -51.92
CA MET A 798 -18.22 38.74 -52.07
C MET A 798 -18.90 38.20 -50.82
N THR A 799 -20.22 37.99 -50.93
CA THR A 799 -21.07 37.26 -49.97
C THR A 799 -21.15 35.76 -50.23
N ASP A 800 -20.50 35.25 -51.28
CA ASP A 800 -20.53 33.83 -51.64
C ASP A 800 -19.41 33.03 -50.94
N ALA A 801 -19.24 33.23 -49.63
CA ALA A 801 -18.55 32.20 -48.85
C ALA A 801 -19.37 30.92 -48.99
N PRO A 802 -18.80 29.79 -49.45
CA PRO A 802 -19.55 28.55 -49.61
C PRO A 802 -20.24 28.25 -48.28
N ALA A 803 -21.56 28.08 -48.32
CA ALA A 803 -22.32 27.67 -47.14
C ALA A 803 -21.62 26.43 -46.58
N THR A 804 -21.15 26.53 -45.34
CA THR A 804 -20.54 25.39 -44.66
C THR A 804 -21.51 24.23 -44.78
N THR A 805 -21.11 23.19 -45.52
CA THR A 805 -21.84 21.92 -45.45
C THR A 805 -21.86 21.49 -44.00
N ASP A 806 -23.05 21.18 -43.48
CA ASP A 806 -23.24 20.84 -42.08
C ASP A 806 -22.24 19.75 -41.66
N GLY A 807 -21.43 20.04 -40.64
CA GLY A 807 -20.45 19.10 -40.09
C GLY A 807 -19.00 19.40 -40.42
N SER A 808 -18.77 20.50 -41.12
CA SER A 808 -17.44 21.05 -41.37
C SER A 808 -17.28 22.41 -40.68
N SER A 809 -16.10 22.65 -40.14
CA SER A 809 -15.71 23.95 -39.58
C SER A 809 -14.93 24.70 -40.64
N SER A 810 -15.35 25.91 -40.99
CA SER A 810 -14.67 26.73 -41.98
C SER A 810 -13.86 27.85 -41.34
N VAL A 811 -12.66 28.09 -41.85
CA VAL A 811 -11.89 29.31 -41.58
C VAL A 811 -11.83 30.11 -42.87
N SER A 812 -12.34 31.33 -42.81
CA SER A 812 -12.21 32.28 -43.91
C SER A 812 -10.84 32.95 -43.86
N VAL A 813 -10.32 33.34 -45.02
CA VAL A 813 -9.02 34.00 -45.16
C VAL A 813 -9.17 35.25 -46.02
N GLY A 814 -8.62 36.36 -45.55
CA GLY A 814 -8.49 37.61 -46.28
C GLY A 814 -7.02 37.98 -46.49
N ILE A 815 -6.70 38.52 -47.66
CA ILE A 815 -5.37 39.00 -48.04
C ILE A 815 -5.50 40.41 -48.62
N ASP A 816 -4.71 41.36 -48.11
CA ASP A 816 -4.64 42.76 -48.53
C ASP A 816 -6.03 43.45 -48.64
N GLY A 817 -6.88 43.21 -47.63
CA GLY A 817 -8.23 43.78 -47.56
C GLY A 817 -9.25 43.14 -48.50
N ARG A 818 -8.92 42.03 -49.17
CA ARG A 818 -9.84 41.24 -50.02
C ARG A 818 -10.05 39.85 -49.47
N PHE A 819 -11.25 39.30 -49.67
CA PHE A 819 -11.52 37.90 -49.36
C PHE A 819 -10.74 37.00 -50.32
N ALA A 820 -9.95 36.06 -49.79
CA ALA A 820 -9.04 35.21 -50.57
C ALA A 820 -9.51 33.75 -50.65
N GLY A 821 -10.40 33.33 -49.75
CA GLY A 821 -11.00 31.99 -49.79
C GLY A 821 -11.43 31.46 -48.43
N THR A 822 -11.97 30.25 -48.43
CA THR A 822 -12.41 29.49 -47.25
C THR A 822 -11.70 28.14 -47.19
N LEU A 823 -11.22 27.81 -46.00
CA LEU A 823 -10.58 26.54 -45.67
C LEU A 823 -11.55 25.70 -44.83
N VAL A 824 -11.91 24.53 -45.31
CA VAL A 824 -12.93 23.67 -44.71
C VAL A 824 -12.26 22.51 -43.99
N PHE A 825 -12.54 22.39 -42.70
CA PHE A 825 -12.00 21.36 -41.83
C PHE A 825 -13.06 20.34 -41.46
N ARG A 826 -12.68 19.07 -41.38
CA ARG A 826 -13.54 17.98 -40.90
C ARG A 826 -12.79 17.10 -39.91
N ASP A 827 -13.57 16.46 -39.05
CA ASP A 827 -13.08 15.43 -38.12
C ASP A 827 -13.31 14.06 -38.77
N GLU A 828 -12.23 13.33 -39.02
CA GLU A 828 -12.29 12.06 -39.74
C GLU A 828 -12.63 10.89 -38.80
N VAL A 829 -13.54 10.02 -39.27
CA VAL A 829 -13.83 8.73 -38.64
C VAL A 829 -12.57 7.88 -38.69
N ARG A 830 -12.29 7.13 -37.61
CA ARG A 830 -11.14 6.23 -37.58
C ARG A 830 -11.28 5.12 -38.62
N ASP A 831 -10.18 4.76 -39.28
CA ASP A 831 -10.13 3.69 -40.28
C ASP A 831 -10.61 2.33 -39.73
N ASP A 832 -10.41 2.09 -38.43
CA ASP A 832 -10.78 0.85 -37.73
C ASP A 832 -12.17 0.88 -37.09
N ALA A 833 -12.93 1.98 -37.22
CA ALA A 833 -14.21 2.16 -36.54
C ALA A 833 -15.23 1.10 -36.92
N GLU A 834 -15.41 0.81 -38.22
CA GLU A 834 -16.39 -0.18 -38.69
C GLU A 834 -16.07 -1.59 -38.20
N ALA A 835 -14.80 -2.01 -38.36
CA ALA A 835 -14.33 -3.32 -37.90
C ALA A 835 -14.50 -3.48 -36.39
N THR A 836 -14.22 -2.42 -35.63
CA THR A 836 -14.36 -2.40 -34.18
C THR A 836 -15.83 -2.50 -33.74
N LEU A 837 -16.74 -1.78 -34.39
CA LEU A 837 -18.19 -1.87 -34.12
C LEU A 837 -18.74 -3.27 -34.38
N ARG A 838 -18.26 -3.96 -35.43
CA ARG A 838 -18.59 -5.37 -35.67
C ARG A 838 -18.03 -6.29 -34.57
N SER A 839 -16.79 -6.05 -34.14
CA SER A 839 -16.18 -6.79 -33.02
C SER A 839 -17.00 -6.67 -31.72
N PHE A 840 -17.53 -5.49 -31.40
CA PHE A 840 -18.46 -5.33 -30.27
C PHE A 840 -19.71 -6.22 -30.40
N ARG A 841 -20.27 -6.34 -31.62
CA ARG A 841 -21.42 -7.22 -31.88
C ARG A 841 -21.07 -8.70 -31.73
N ASP A 842 -19.89 -9.11 -32.19
CA ASP A 842 -19.38 -10.48 -32.01
C ASP A 842 -19.16 -10.80 -30.54
N GLN A 843 -18.72 -9.81 -29.76
CA GLN A 843 -18.69 -9.84 -28.31
C GLN A 843 -20.08 -9.60 -27.68
N GLY A 844 -21.17 -9.82 -28.44
CA GLY A 844 -22.57 -9.84 -28.04
C GLY A 844 -23.14 -8.55 -27.45
N VAL A 845 -22.62 -7.39 -27.83
CA VAL A 845 -23.34 -6.11 -27.74
C VAL A 845 -24.46 -6.14 -28.77
N LYS A 846 -25.70 -5.92 -28.31
CA LYS A 846 -26.89 -6.01 -29.17
C LYS A 846 -27.30 -4.66 -29.75
N ARG A 847 -27.00 -3.60 -29.02
CA ARG A 847 -27.45 -2.24 -29.32
C ARG A 847 -26.27 -1.27 -29.22
N ILE A 848 -26.05 -0.49 -30.27
CA ILE A 848 -25.01 0.53 -30.38
C ILE A 848 -25.69 1.87 -30.65
N VAL A 849 -25.45 2.84 -29.76
CA VAL A 849 -26.02 4.18 -29.81
C VAL A 849 -24.89 5.20 -29.91
N LEU A 850 -24.93 6.06 -30.93
CA LEU A 850 -24.07 7.22 -31.02
C LEU A 850 -24.72 8.37 -30.25
N VAL A 851 -23.97 9.01 -29.36
CA VAL A 851 -24.43 10.19 -28.61
C VAL A 851 -23.49 11.34 -28.95
N THR A 852 -24.01 12.41 -29.55
CA THR A 852 -23.19 13.54 -29.98
C THR A 852 -23.90 14.88 -29.78
N GLY A 853 -23.10 15.91 -29.49
CA GLY A 853 -23.56 17.30 -29.47
C GLY A 853 -23.70 17.91 -30.86
N ASP A 854 -23.22 17.22 -31.89
CA ASP A 854 -23.33 17.68 -33.28
C ASP A 854 -24.78 17.64 -33.76
N ARG A 855 -25.10 18.50 -34.73
CA ARG A 855 -26.42 18.51 -35.36
C ARG A 855 -26.69 17.21 -36.10
N LYS A 856 -27.96 16.82 -36.17
CA LYS A 856 -28.40 15.58 -36.83
C LYS A 856 -27.78 15.33 -38.22
N ALA A 857 -27.83 16.33 -39.10
CA ALA A 857 -27.30 16.22 -40.46
C ALA A 857 -25.80 15.86 -40.49
N VAL A 858 -25.01 16.39 -39.54
CA VAL A 858 -23.58 16.12 -39.40
C VAL A 858 -23.33 14.68 -38.97
N ALA A 859 -24.05 14.26 -37.92
CA ALA A 859 -23.89 12.95 -37.32
C ALA A 859 -24.28 11.84 -38.31
N GLU A 860 -25.37 12.03 -39.06
CA GLU A 860 -25.82 11.10 -40.09
C GLU A 860 -24.88 11.06 -41.30
N ALA A 861 -24.38 12.22 -41.76
CA ALA A 861 -23.42 12.27 -42.88
C ALA A 861 -22.08 11.60 -42.53
N THR A 862 -21.63 11.72 -41.28
CA THR A 862 -20.31 11.23 -40.83
C THR A 862 -20.36 9.76 -40.41
N CYS A 863 -21.38 9.37 -39.64
CA CYS A 863 -21.47 8.06 -38.99
C CYS A 863 -22.62 7.19 -39.50
N GLY A 864 -23.49 7.67 -40.37
CA GLY A 864 -24.68 6.93 -40.83
C GLY A 864 -24.38 5.67 -41.65
N ALA A 865 -23.18 5.57 -42.23
CA ALA A 865 -22.72 4.36 -42.92
C ALA A 865 -22.17 3.28 -41.96
N LEU A 866 -21.92 3.62 -40.70
CA LEU A 866 -21.42 2.69 -39.68
C LEU A 866 -22.56 1.82 -39.13
N PRO A 867 -22.28 0.61 -38.62
CA PRO A 867 -23.29 -0.33 -38.10
C PRO A 867 -23.85 0.07 -36.71
N ILE A 868 -24.40 1.28 -36.62
CA ILE A 868 -24.97 1.92 -35.42
C ILE A 868 -26.50 1.83 -35.48
N ASP A 869 -27.15 1.49 -34.36
CA ASP A 869 -28.61 1.27 -34.32
C ASP A 869 -29.41 2.57 -34.08
N LEU A 870 -28.82 3.55 -33.40
CA LEU A 870 -29.45 4.83 -33.08
C LEU A 870 -28.42 5.96 -33.00
N ILE A 871 -28.73 7.11 -33.59
CA ILE A 871 -27.93 8.33 -33.49
C ILE A 871 -28.74 9.37 -32.70
N LEU A 872 -28.23 9.78 -31.54
CA LEU A 872 -28.74 10.87 -30.71
C LEU A 872 -27.86 12.09 -30.93
N SER A 873 -28.38 13.06 -31.68
CA SER A 873 -27.70 14.30 -32.05
C SER A 873 -28.20 15.49 -31.23
N ASP A 874 -27.53 16.64 -31.32
CA ASP A 874 -27.91 17.88 -30.65
C ASP A 874 -27.95 17.74 -29.11
N MET A 875 -27.14 16.82 -28.57
CA MET A 875 -27.13 16.49 -27.15
C MET A 875 -26.24 17.45 -26.35
N SER A 876 -26.83 18.13 -25.36
CA SER A 876 -26.07 18.82 -24.31
C SER A 876 -25.40 17.81 -23.36
N PRO A 877 -24.44 18.21 -22.52
CA PRO A 877 -23.86 17.32 -21.51
C PRO A 877 -24.93 16.67 -20.59
N THR A 878 -25.99 17.39 -20.23
CA THR A 878 -27.13 16.82 -19.49
C THR A 878 -27.95 15.87 -20.34
N GLY A 879 -28.14 16.16 -21.63
CA GLY A 879 -28.80 15.26 -22.58
C GLY A 879 -28.06 13.93 -22.74
N LYS A 880 -26.72 13.94 -22.73
CA LYS A 880 -25.92 12.70 -22.73
C LYS A 880 -26.18 11.82 -21.50
N VAL A 881 -26.31 12.44 -20.32
CA VAL A 881 -26.65 11.75 -19.05
C VAL A 881 -28.05 11.13 -19.13
N ASP A 882 -29.03 11.84 -19.67
CA ASP A 882 -30.39 11.32 -19.83
C ASP A 882 -30.45 10.18 -20.86
N ALA A 883 -29.65 10.24 -21.93
CA ALA A 883 -29.51 9.15 -22.89
C ALA A 883 -28.95 7.88 -22.24
N VAL A 884 -27.90 8.00 -21.42
CA VAL A 884 -27.36 6.87 -20.64
C VAL A 884 -28.44 6.29 -19.72
N ARG A 885 -29.21 7.13 -19.02
CA ARG A 885 -30.29 6.66 -18.13
C ARG A 885 -31.38 5.92 -18.90
N ALA A 886 -31.77 6.42 -20.07
CA ALA A 886 -32.80 5.80 -20.89
C ALA A 886 -32.35 4.42 -21.42
N GLU A 887 -31.12 4.31 -21.90
CA GLU A 887 -30.59 3.06 -22.44
C GLU A 887 -30.26 2.03 -21.35
N ALA A 888 -29.85 2.47 -20.16
CA ALA A 888 -29.63 1.60 -19.00
C ALA A 888 -30.92 0.87 -18.54
N ALA A 889 -32.11 1.41 -18.85
CA ALA A 889 -33.37 0.73 -18.56
C ALA A 889 -33.58 -0.56 -19.38
N GLY A 890 -32.96 -0.65 -20.56
CA GLY A 890 -33.01 -1.83 -21.44
C GLY A 890 -32.02 -2.94 -21.09
N GLY A 891 -31.11 -2.68 -20.15
CA GLY A 891 -30.05 -3.60 -19.71
C GLY A 891 -28.71 -2.88 -19.50
N PRO A 892 -27.66 -3.58 -19.03
CA PRO A 892 -26.40 -2.96 -18.68
C PRO A 892 -25.76 -2.21 -19.86
N ALA A 893 -25.50 -0.92 -19.62
CA ALA A 893 -25.03 0.04 -20.61
C ALA A 893 -23.55 0.43 -20.38
N LEU A 894 -22.79 0.39 -21.47
CA LEU A 894 -21.39 0.80 -21.53
C LEU A 894 -21.32 2.15 -22.23
N MET A 895 -20.73 3.18 -21.60
CA MET A 895 -20.49 4.48 -22.25
C MET A 895 -19.00 4.62 -22.54
N VAL A 896 -18.63 5.00 -23.77
CA VAL A 896 -17.24 5.26 -24.18
C VAL A 896 -17.10 6.73 -24.56
N GLY A 897 -16.09 7.41 -24.00
CA GLY A 897 -15.76 8.80 -24.32
C GLY A 897 -14.29 9.12 -24.05
N ASP A 898 -13.82 10.26 -24.54
CA ASP A 898 -12.43 10.71 -24.42
C ASP A 898 -12.27 11.91 -23.46
N GLY A 899 -13.37 12.59 -23.11
CA GLY A 899 -13.32 13.94 -22.56
C GLY A 899 -13.80 14.13 -21.12
N ILE A 900 -13.39 15.26 -20.54
CA ILE A 900 -13.96 15.84 -19.29
C ILE A 900 -15.47 16.11 -19.45
N ASN A 901 -15.90 16.46 -20.67
CA ASN A 901 -17.30 16.77 -20.98
C ASN A 901 -18.23 15.57 -20.81
N ASP A 902 -17.70 14.35 -20.95
CA ASP A 902 -18.46 13.12 -20.82
C ASP A 902 -18.33 12.47 -19.44
N ALA A 903 -17.50 13.03 -18.56
CA ALA A 903 -17.30 12.52 -17.19
C ALA A 903 -18.62 12.27 -16.43
N PRO A 904 -19.64 13.15 -16.49
CA PRO A 904 -20.92 12.88 -15.84
C PRO A 904 -21.69 11.69 -16.46
N ALA A 905 -21.60 11.50 -17.78
CA ALA A 905 -22.26 10.40 -18.49
C ALA A 905 -21.53 9.07 -18.25
N LEU A 906 -20.18 9.09 -18.25
CA LEU A 906 -19.32 7.96 -17.91
C LEU A 906 -19.57 7.45 -16.49
N ALA A 907 -19.70 8.37 -15.52
CA ALA A 907 -19.95 8.01 -14.12
C ALA A 907 -21.36 7.49 -13.84
N LEU A 908 -22.35 7.81 -14.70
CA LEU A 908 -23.72 7.30 -14.58
C LEU A 908 -23.90 5.92 -15.21
N ALA A 909 -23.13 5.60 -16.26
CA ALA A 909 -23.22 4.34 -16.97
C ALA A 909 -22.96 3.15 -16.02
N ASP A 910 -23.48 1.96 -16.37
CA ASP A 910 -23.16 0.75 -15.62
C ASP A 910 -21.66 0.41 -15.70
N VAL A 911 -21.04 0.80 -16.82
CA VAL A 911 -19.58 0.88 -17.00
C VAL A 911 -19.24 2.10 -17.85
N GLY A 912 -18.48 3.04 -17.30
CA GLY A 912 -17.85 4.12 -18.08
C GLY A 912 -16.46 3.72 -18.59
N VAL A 913 -16.13 4.01 -19.85
CA VAL A 913 -14.82 3.78 -20.47
C VAL A 913 -14.23 5.11 -20.94
N ALA A 914 -13.01 5.40 -20.47
CA ALA A 914 -12.21 6.52 -20.97
C ALA A 914 -11.15 6.05 -21.99
N LEU A 915 -11.05 6.77 -23.12
CA LEU A 915 -10.07 6.50 -24.18
C LEU A 915 -8.86 7.46 -24.11
N GLY A 916 -7.63 6.93 -24.08
CA GLY A 916 -6.42 7.66 -24.48
C GLY A 916 -5.72 8.57 -23.44
N ALA A 917 -4.44 8.87 -23.74
CA ALA A 917 -3.49 9.62 -22.90
C ALA A 917 -3.75 11.13 -22.79
N ARG A 918 -4.60 11.70 -23.65
CA ARG A 918 -4.94 13.13 -23.62
C ARG A 918 -6.06 13.38 -22.63
N GLY A 919 -5.70 13.81 -21.42
CA GLY A 919 -6.69 14.08 -20.35
C GLY A 919 -6.94 12.89 -19.42
N ALA A 920 -6.09 11.85 -19.53
CA ALA A 920 -6.16 10.61 -18.77
C ALA A 920 -6.42 10.81 -17.28
N ALA A 921 -5.81 11.78 -16.60
CA ALA A 921 -6.03 11.95 -15.15
C ALA A 921 -7.48 12.32 -14.77
N ALA A 922 -8.15 13.20 -15.52
CA ALA A 922 -9.52 13.64 -15.21
C ALA A 922 -10.57 12.64 -15.70
N ALA A 923 -10.37 12.06 -16.89
CA ALA A 923 -11.26 11.04 -17.42
C ALA A 923 -11.09 9.68 -16.69
N ALA A 924 -9.88 9.34 -16.25
CA ALA A 924 -9.62 8.16 -15.43
C ALA A 924 -10.17 8.29 -14.01
N GLU A 925 -10.39 9.49 -13.47
CA GLU A 925 -11.13 9.62 -12.20
C GLU A 925 -12.60 9.22 -12.36
N ALA A 926 -13.23 9.61 -13.48
CA ALA A 926 -14.65 9.41 -13.71
C ALA A 926 -15.04 8.03 -14.29
N ALA A 927 -14.16 7.37 -15.06
CA ALA A 927 -14.49 6.13 -15.79
C ALA A 927 -14.16 4.85 -15.02
N ASP A 928 -14.94 3.78 -15.16
CA ASP A 928 -14.69 2.47 -14.55
C ASP A 928 -13.60 1.65 -15.26
N VAL A 929 -13.39 1.92 -16.54
CA VAL A 929 -12.38 1.29 -17.40
C VAL A 929 -11.58 2.37 -18.09
N VAL A 930 -10.26 2.19 -18.17
CA VAL A 930 -9.35 3.12 -18.84
C VAL A 930 -8.57 2.37 -19.91
N VAL A 931 -8.65 2.85 -21.14
CA VAL A 931 -7.85 2.32 -22.25
C VAL A 931 -6.60 3.19 -22.39
N LEU A 932 -5.44 2.58 -22.16
CA LEU A 932 -4.15 3.26 -22.16
C LEU A 932 -3.69 3.67 -23.56
N VAL A 933 -4.13 2.90 -24.55
CA VAL A 933 -3.84 3.12 -25.97
C VAL A 933 -5.05 3.74 -26.64
N ASP A 934 -4.83 4.63 -27.59
CA ASP A 934 -5.89 5.24 -28.38
C ASP A 934 -6.46 4.26 -29.43
N ARG A 935 -7.02 3.14 -28.97
CA ARG A 935 -7.45 1.98 -29.76
C ARG A 935 -8.76 1.41 -29.21
N LEU A 936 -9.85 1.60 -29.97
CA LEU A 936 -11.19 1.18 -29.58
C LEU A 936 -11.35 -0.35 -29.54
N ASP A 937 -10.61 -1.09 -30.39
CA ASP A 937 -10.70 -2.54 -30.48
C ASP A 937 -10.33 -3.25 -29.16
N ARG A 938 -9.46 -2.63 -28.36
CA ARG A 938 -9.08 -3.12 -27.02
C ARG A 938 -10.26 -3.21 -26.07
N ILE A 939 -11.28 -2.36 -26.21
CA ILE A 939 -12.49 -2.43 -25.39
C ILE A 939 -13.28 -3.70 -25.71
N ALA A 940 -13.41 -4.05 -26.99
CA ALA A 940 -14.04 -5.30 -27.40
C ALA A 940 -13.25 -6.52 -26.89
N GLU A 941 -11.91 -6.46 -26.95
CA GLU A 941 -11.05 -7.49 -26.34
C GLU A 941 -11.36 -7.68 -24.84
N ALA A 942 -11.46 -6.59 -24.08
CA ALA A 942 -11.76 -6.61 -22.66
C ALA A 942 -13.15 -7.19 -22.34
N ILE A 943 -14.17 -6.90 -23.16
CA ILE A 943 -15.51 -7.54 -23.03
C ILE A 943 -15.40 -9.06 -23.21
N GLY A 944 -14.62 -9.52 -24.19
CA GLY A 944 -14.38 -10.95 -24.41
C GLY A 944 -13.70 -11.64 -23.22
N ILE A 945 -12.67 -11.00 -22.67
CA ILE A 945 -11.97 -11.47 -21.45
C ILE A 945 -12.93 -11.52 -20.26
N ALA A 946 -13.72 -10.46 -20.05
CA ALA A 946 -14.69 -10.38 -18.96
C ALA A 946 -15.75 -11.50 -19.07
N ARG A 947 -16.26 -11.77 -20.27
CA ARG A 947 -17.24 -12.84 -20.52
C ARG A 947 -16.69 -14.23 -20.25
N ARG A 948 -15.50 -14.53 -20.74
CA ARG A 948 -14.81 -15.81 -20.47
C ARG A 948 -14.55 -15.97 -18.98
N THR A 949 -14.07 -14.92 -18.32
CA THR A 949 -13.80 -14.91 -16.88
C THR A 949 -15.07 -15.24 -16.09
N ARG A 950 -16.19 -14.57 -16.42
CA ARG A 950 -17.49 -14.84 -15.81
C ARG A 950 -17.98 -16.26 -16.07
N ALA A 951 -17.82 -16.78 -17.28
CA ALA A 951 -18.24 -18.14 -17.62
C ALA A 951 -17.45 -19.19 -16.81
N ILE A 952 -16.13 -19.04 -16.71
CA ILE A 952 -15.27 -19.93 -15.91
C ILE A 952 -15.63 -19.85 -14.42
N ALA A 953 -15.82 -18.64 -13.89
CA ALA A 953 -16.23 -18.44 -12.50
C ALA A 953 -17.57 -19.13 -12.20
N LEU A 954 -18.57 -18.99 -13.07
CA LEU A 954 -19.86 -19.66 -12.90
C LEU A 954 -19.75 -21.18 -13.02
N GLN A 955 -18.96 -21.71 -13.97
CA GLN A 955 -18.70 -23.15 -14.08
C GLN A 955 -18.12 -23.69 -12.78
N SER A 956 -17.11 -23.01 -12.24
CA SER A 956 -16.47 -23.35 -10.97
C SER A 956 -17.44 -23.35 -9.80
N VAL A 957 -18.29 -22.32 -9.70
CA VAL A 957 -19.31 -22.22 -8.63
C VAL A 957 -20.36 -23.33 -8.74
N PHE A 958 -20.97 -23.52 -9.92
CA PHE A 958 -22.03 -24.51 -10.10
C PHE A 958 -21.50 -25.95 -9.95
N ALA A 959 -20.32 -26.23 -10.49
CA ALA A 959 -19.69 -27.55 -10.35
C ALA A 959 -19.32 -27.82 -8.89
N GLY A 960 -18.68 -26.86 -8.21
CA GLY A 960 -18.28 -27.01 -6.81
C GLY A 960 -19.48 -27.24 -5.88
N ILE A 961 -20.43 -26.30 -5.85
CA ILE A 961 -21.62 -26.41 -4.98
C ILE A 961 -22.46 -27.65 -5.33
N GLY A 962 -22.59 -27.97 -6.61
CA GLY A 962 -23.32 -29.15 -7.06
C GLY A 962 -22.69 -30.46 -6.57
N LEU A 963 -21.38 -30.63 -6.73
CA LEU A 963 -20.66 -31.82 -6.29
C LEU A 963 -20.62 -31.93 -4.76
N SER A 964 -20.39 -30.83 -4.03
CA SER A 964 -20.45 -30.81 -2.57
C SER A 964 -21.85 -31.15 -2.06
N GLY A 965 -22.91 -30.66 -2.72
CA GLY A 965 -24.30 -31.01 -2.38
C GLY A 965 -24.59 -32.50 -2.54
N VAL A 966 -24.10 -33.12 -3.61
CA VAL A 966 -24.18 -34.59 -3.79
C VAL A 966 -23.40 -35.33 -2.70
N GLY A 967 -22.19 -34.85 -2.37
CA GLY A 967 -21.37 -35.39 -1.29
C GLY A 967 -22.05 -35.31 0.08
N MET A 968 -22.71 -34.19 0.38
CA MET A 968 -23.48 -34.00 1.61
C MET A 968 -24.65 -34.98 1.73
N ILE A 969 -25.38 -35.24 0.63
CA ILE A 969 -26.45 -36.24 0.60
C ILE A 969 -25.90 -37.64 0.84
N ALA A 970 -24.76 -37.98 0.21
CA ALA A 970 -24.09 -39.27 0.41
C ALA A 970 -23.60 -39.45 1.86
N ALA A 971 -23.05 -38.39 2.47
CA ALA A 971 -22.65 -38.36 3.87
C ALA A 971 -23.85 -38.54 4.81
N ALA A 972 -24.95 -37.83 4.56
CA ALA A 972 -26.19 -37.96 5.32
C ALA A 972 -26.77 -39.39 5.26
N ALA A 973 -26.68 -40.03 4.08
CA ALA A 973 -27.09 -41.41 3.87
C ALA A 973 -26.13 -42.45 4.52
N GLY A 974 -24.94 -42.02 4.96
CA GLY A 974 -23.93 -42.88 5.59
C GLY A 974 -22.97 -43.56 4.62
N TYR A 975 -22.98 -43.19 3.33
CA TYR A 975 -22.04 -43.73 2.34
C TYR A 975 -20.66 -43.07 2.38
N LEU A 976 -20.54 -41.94 3.07
CA LEU A 976 -19.33 -41.13 3.10
C LEU A 976 -18.95 -40.79 4.56
N PRO A 977 -18.00 -41.52 5.17
CA PRO A 977 -17.47 -41.22 6.50
C PRO A 977 -16.74 -39.86 6.54
N PRO A 978 -16.57 -39.23 7.73
CA PRO A 978 -15.98 -37.90 7.85
C PRO A 978 -14.64 -37.71 7.13
N LEU A 979 -13.67 -38.61 7.35
CA LEU A 979 -12.35 -38.51 6.72
C LEU A 979 -12.41 -38.65 5.19
N ALA A 980 -13.20 -39.60 4.69
CA ALA A 980 -13.40 -39.78 3.24
C ALA A 980 -14.13 -38.59 2.62
N GLY A 981 -15.06 -37.99 3.37
CA GLY A 981 -15.75 -36.75 3.01
C GLY A 981 -14.79 -35.58 2.86
N ALA A 982 -13.88 -35.39 3.83
CA ALA A 982 -12.85 -34.36 3.78
C ALA A 982 -11.97 -34.49 2.53
N LEU A 983 -11.46 -35.69 2.25
CA LEU A 983 -10.63 -35.95 1.07
C LEU A 983 -11.38 -35.74 -0.25
N THR A 984 -12.65 -36.17 -0.31
CA THR A 984 -13.48 -35.99 -1.50
C THR A 984 -13.73 -34.50 -1.77
N GLN A 985 -14.01 -33.73 -0.72
CA GLN A 985 -14.21 -32.30 -0.81
C GLN A 985 -12.93 -31.58 -1.27
N GLU A 986 -11.76 -31.99 -0.80
CA GLU A 986 -10.48 -31.43 -1.26
C GLU A 986 -10.25 -31.64 -2.76
N VAL A 987 -10.60 -32.82 -3.30
CA VAL A 987 -10.49 -33.10 -4.74
C VAL A 987 -11.41 -32.18 -5.55
N ILE A 988 -12.64 -31.94 -5.05
CA ILE A 988 -13.59 -31.00 -5.67
C ILE A 988 -13.00 -29.59 -5.66
N ASP A 989 -12.48 -29.13 -4.53
CA ASP A 989 -11.92 -27.80 -4.34
C ASP A 989 -10.74 -27.56 -5.30
N VAL A 990 -9.79 -28.50 -5.37
CA VAL A 990 -8.65 -28.45 -6.30
C VAL A 990 -9.12 -28.43 -7.75
N ALA A 991 -10.07 -29.28 -8.15
CA ALA A 991 -10.57 -29.32 -9.52
C ALA A 991 -11.21 -27.98 -9.94
N VAL A 992 -11.96 -27.36 -9.02
CA VAL A 992 -12.62 -26.09 -9.26
C VAL A 992 -11.61 -24.92 -9.34
N ILE A 993 -10.59 -24.93 -8.50
CA ILE A 993 -9.49 -23.94 -8.55
C ILE A 993 -8.70 -24.08 -9.86
N LEU A 994 -8.35 -25.31 -10.26
CA LEU A 994 -7.69 -25.56 -11.54
C LEU A 994 -8.53 -25.07 -12.73
N ASN A 995 -9.86 -25.22 -12.66
CA ASN A 995 -10.75 -24.64 -13.68
C ASN A 995 -10.69 -23.10 -13.68
N ALA A 996 -10.67 -22.45 -12.51
CA ALA A 996 -10.54 -20.99 -12.41
C ALA A 996 -9.21 -20.47 -12.95
N LEU A 997 -8.11 -21.21 -12.73
CA LEU A 997 -6.78 -20.89 -13.24
C LEU A 997 -6.68 -20.95 -14.77
N ARG A 998 -7.66 -21.54 -15.49
CA ARG A 998 -7.76 -21.44 -16.96
C ARG A 998 -7.96 -20.01 -17.46
N CYS A 999 -8.29 -19.08 -16.57
CA CYS A 999 -8.27 -17.65 -16.84
C CYS A 999 -6.84 -17.10 -17.03
N LEU A 1000 -5.79 -17.77 -16.52
CA LEU A 1000 -4.38 -17.37 -16.70
C LEU A 1000 -3.78 -17.84 -18.03
N GLY A 1001 -4.28 -18.95 -18.60
CA GLY A 1001 -3.73 -19.53 -19.84
C GLY A 1001 -4.00 -18.67 -21.08
N GLU A 1002 -3.10 -18.76 -22.09
CA GLU A 1002 -3.16 -17.97 -23.31
C GLU A 1002 -4.54 -17.94 -23.97
N PHE A 1003 -5.03 -16.73 -24.23
CA PHE A 1003 -6.26 -16.51 -24.96
C PHE A 1003 -6.02 -16.76 -26.45
N LYS A 1004 -6.44 -17.93 -26.95
CA LYS A 1004 -6.46 -18.19 -28.40
C LYS A 1004 -7.58 -17.40 -29.05
N TRP A 1005 -7.24 -16.27 -29.66
CA TRP A 1005 -8.17 -15.46 -30.42
C TRP A 1005 -8.65 -16.22 -31.66
N PRO A 1006 -9.94 -16.12 -32.02
CA PRO A 1006 -10.36 -16.38 -33.39
C PRO A 1006 -9.49 -15.54 -34.34
N ARG A 1007 -9.06 -16.11 -35.47
CA ARG A 1007 -8.09 -15.52 -36.43
C ARG A 1007 -8.44 -14.11 -36.97
N MET A 1008 -9.56 -13.51 -36.60
CA MET A 1008 -9.96 -12.16 -36.99
C MET A 1008 -9.15 -11.02 -36.35
N PHE A 1009 -8.38 -11.29 -35.30
CA PHE A 1009 -7.55 -10.28 -34.60
C PHE A 1009 -6.05 -10.37 -34.92
N ALA A 1010 -5.66 -11.19 -35.91
CA ALA A 1010 -4.27 -11.17 -36.37
C ALA A 1010 -4.02 -9.85 -37.12
N PRO A 1011 -2.99 -9.06 -36.76
CA PRO A 1011 -2.60 -7.92 -37.58
C PRO A 1011 -2.36 -8.44 -39.00
N ALA A 1012 -2.88 -7.72 -40.01
CA ALA A 1012 -2.56 -8.02 -41.40
C ALA A 1012 -1.03 -8.16 -41.51
N PRO A 1013 -0.50 -9.21 -42.16
CA PRO A 1013 0.95 -9.37 -42.30
C PRO A 1013 1.51 -8.08 -42.88
N GLN A 1014 2.32 -7.37 -42.10
CA GLN A 1014 2.98 -6.16 -42.55
C GLN A 1014 3.74 -6.50 -43.81
N VAL A 1015 3.38 -5.86 -44.93
CA VAL A 1015 4.12 -5.95 -46.17
C VAL A 1015 5.54 -5.48 -45.84
N ALA A 1016 6.50 -6.40 -45.91
CA ALA A 1016 7.90 -6.08 -45.70
C ALA A 1016 8.28 -4.96 -46.67
N VAL A 1017 8.54 -3.76 -46.14
CA VAL A 1017 9.12 -2.67 -46.91
C VAL A 1017 10.52 -3.14 -47.30
N LEU A 1018 10.66 -3.65 -48.51
CA LEU A 1018 11.95 -3.94 -49.11
C LEU A 1018 12.77 -2.63 -49.10
N PRO A 1019 14.01 -2.64 -48.59
CA PRO A 1019 14.86 -1.46 -48.63
C PRO A 1019 15.09 -1.06 -50.10
N ALA A 1020 14.90 0.23 -50.39
CA ALA A 1020 15.16 0.80 -51.70
C ALA A 1020 16.58 0.45 -52.16
N PRO A 1021 16.81 0.13 -53.45
CA PRO A 1021 18.14 -0.19 -53.94
C PRO A 1021 19.04 1.03 -53.78
N MET A 1022 20.14 0.86 -53.05
CA MET A 1022 21.22 1.84 -52.97
C MET A 1022 21.75 2.10 -54.40
N THR A 1023 21.48 3.29 -54.93
CA THR A 1023 22.19 3.80 -56.10
C THR A 1023 23.65 4.01 -55.71
N ARG A 1024 24.53 3.13 -56.21
CA ARG A 1024 25.99 3.35 -56.21
C ARG A 1024 26.29 4.59 -57.05
N GLY A 1025 27.14 5.46 -56.51
CA GLY A 1025 27.56 6.68 -57.17
C GLY A 1025 28.31 6.48 -58.48
N ALA A 1026 28.15 7.48 -59.34
CA ALA A 1026 29.17 8.05 -60.20
C ALA A 1026 29.06 9.57 -60.06
#